data_AF-A0A3N2PGF1-F1
#
_entry.id   AF-A0A3N2PGF1-F1
#
_cell.length_a   1.000
_cell.length_b   1.000
_cell.length_c   1.000
_cell.angle_alpha   90.00
_cell.angle_beta   90.00
_cell.angle_gamma   90.00
#
_symmetry.space_group_name_H-M   'P 1'
#
loop_
_entity.id
_entity.type
_entity.pdbx_description
1 polymer ?
#
loop_
_entity_poly.entity_id
_entity_poly.type
_entity_poly.pdbx_seq_one_letter_code
_entity_poly.pdbx_strand_id
1 'polypeptide(L)'
;MSSDRGTRAATPGTALIAGLTLLAGTLLAGCTAEPEPTPTAPVRDPGVPAGGFRLVSFDSCTDALEGLRAATVAAVGPYGLVGDGWFRAEPALEGAETDNRAATEQGVPDGPGGPGHSGTNTHEAGVDEPDLVKTDGRRIVTVSRGTLRVVDPAGRRLAGSLDLDPGTDRDGWAEAELLLHGDRALVLVRQYGIDLSHPVGRPGGAEVPPADDTPVVGPRLILVDLAGAPRILGEYRFDGELVDARQVGATVRVVVRSRPRFAFPTHRGSGPVDERKSLATNRKIVEKAPIEAWLPRYETTTAGRTTTGRVGCDRLSRPAEYSGTSLLSVLSFDLGATSLGDGDPVTVVADGDTVYSNGSRLYVTSDQRWRMSVFRADGGVTTPDPKNERTEIYQFDVTGSGRPRYVTAAAVPGWLINQYALSEWNGHLRVATTSGESRRDAAASSSAVYVLRADGRTLTETGRVTGLGRGERIYSVRFVDGTGYVVTFRQTDPLYTLDLRDPSAPKVTGELKITGYSAYLHPVGAGRLIGIGQEADGQGRTQGCQVSLFDVSDLSQPTRIAQHHVRYGHSEAEFDPHAFLYWPATGTLVVPLTTYQPQGGAPGGGALVLRVGDRSLAEAGLVDHAELASPETGGMIRRSLVVGSVLWTVSDGGLKATDLNSLATLGTVRL
;
A
#
# COMPACT_ATOMS: atom_id res chain seq x y z
N MET A 1 -53.86 23.42 -19.35
CA MET A 1 -54.94 23.61 -20.34
C MET A 1 -54.97 25.10 -20.66
N SER A 2 -54.86 25.61 -21.88
CA SER A 2 -54.86 25.06 -23.23
C SER A 2 -54.26 26.15 -24.11
N SER A 3 -53.35 25.84 -25.04
CA SER A 3 -53.57 25.94 -26.50
C SER A 3 -52.67 27.05 -27.08
N ASP A 4 -51.65 26.72 -27.89
CA ASP A 4 -51.71 26.44 -29.35
C ASP A 4 -52.13 27.70 -30.13
N ARG A 5 -51.56 28.14 -31.27
CA ARG A 5 -50.62 27.72 -32.34
C ARG A 5 -50.27 29.04 -33.08
N GLY A 6 -49.15 29.27 -33.76
CA GLY A 6 -48.48 28.47 -34.78
C GLY A 6 -48.67 29.11 -36.18
N THR A 7 -47.64 29.02 -37.04
CA THR A 7 -47.57 29.29 -38.51
C THR A 7 -47.38 30.76 -38.93
N ARG A 8 -46.60 31.18 -39.96
CA ARG A 8 -46.10 30.62 -41.25
C ARG A 8 -44.93 31.54 -41.71
N ALA A 9 -43.79 31.02 -42.18
CA ALA A 9 -43.40 30.76 -43.58
C ALA A 9 -42.77 31.92 -44.40
N ALA A 10 -41.58 31.61 -44.94
CA ALA A 10 -41.00 31.96 -46.26
C ALA A 10 -40.28 33.32 -46.53
N THR A 11 -39.05 33.14 -47.04
CA THR A 11 -38.03 33.96 -47.75
C THR A 11 -38.54 34.70 -49.02
N PRO A 12 -37.72 35.39 -49.89
CA PRO A 12 -36.27 35.76 -49.91
C PRO A 12 -36.01 37.25 -50.33
N GLY A 13 -34.76 37.66 -50.58
CA GLY A 13 -34.48 38.67 -51.64
C GLY A 13 -33.35 39.69 -51.43
N THR A 14 -32.38 39.64 -52.34
CA THR A 14 -31.10 40.38 -52.55
C THR A 14 -31.14 41.85 -53.00
N ALA A 15 -30.11 42.61 -52.55
CA ALA A 15 -29.16 43.53 -53.27
C ALA A 15 -29.54 44.92 -53.86
N LEU A 16 -28.72 45.94 -53.54
CA LEU A 16 -27.92 46.89 -54.41
C LEU A 16 -27.66 48.24 -53.68
N ILE A 17 -26.41 48.70 -53.44
CA ILE A 17 -25.44 49.54 -54.23
C ILE A 17 -25.59 51.09 -54.13
N ALA A 18 -24.42 51.76 -54.05
CA ALA A 18 -24.03 53.17 -54.37
C ALA A 18 -23.93 54.13 -53.17
N GLY A 19 -22.75 54.67 -52.81
CA GLY A 19 -21.96 55.74 -53.48
C GLY A 19 -21.74 56.84 -52.42
N LEU A 20 -20.68 57.66 -52.30
CA LEU A 20 -19.80 58.28 -53.29
C LEU A 20 -18.68 59.08 -52.53
N THR A 21 -17.47 59.15 -53.13
CA THR A 21 -16.50 60.29 -53.21
C THR A 21 -15.81 60.92 -51.97
N LEU A 22 -14.64 61.60 -52.07
CA LEU A 22 -13.31 61.47 -52.71
C LEU A 22 -12.53 62.78 -52.38
N LEU A 23 -11.19 62.70 -52.37
CA LEU A 23 -10.15 63.78 -52.32
C LEU A 23 -9.82 64.44 -50.97
N ALA A 24 -8.60 64.89 -50.68
CA ALA A 24 -7.20 64.60 -51.06
C ALA A 24 -6.36 65.68 -50.34
N GLY A 25 -5.19 65.33 -49.78
CA GLY A 25 -4.28 66.33 -49.19
C GLY A 25 -3.05 65.72 -48.54
N THR A 26 -2.02 65.47 -49.34
CA THR A 26 -0.62 65.18 -48.97
C THR A 26 0.02 66.41 -48.29
N LEU A 27 0.88 66.30 -47.27
CA LEU A 27 2.32 66.04 -47.39
C LEU A 27 3.03 66.00 -46.01
N LEU A 28 4.05 65.13 -45.94
CA LEU A 28 5.29 65.15 -45.13
C LEU A 28 5.38 64.39 -43.78
N ALA A 29 6.35 63.46 -43.82
CA ALA A 29 7.34 63.08 -42.80
C ALA A 29 6.99 61.95 -41.82
N GLY A 30 7.87 60.93 -41.83
CA GLY A 30 8.21 60.13 -40.66
C GLY A 30 7.91 58.64 -40.75
N CYS A 31 8.96 57.86 -41.00
CA CYS A 31 9.09 56.44 -40.61
C CYS A 31 8.61 56.27 -39.15
N THR A 32 7.80 55.28 -38.79
CA THR A 32 8.12 53.84 -38.72
C THR A 32 6.83 53.02 -38.75
N ALA A 33 6.86 51.83 -39.35
CA ALA A 33 5.74 50.88 -39.32
C ALA A 33 5.32 50.54 -37.88
N GLU A 34 4.04 50.68 -37.57
CA GLU A 34 3.41 49.97 -36.44
C GLU A 34 3.24 48.50 -36.86
N PRO A 35 3.85 47.53 -36.15
CA PRO A 35 3.56 46.12 -36.38
C PRO A 35 2.22 45.76 -35.75
N GLU A 36 1.50 44.84 -36.39
CA GLU A 36 0.31 44.18 -35.88
C GLU A 36 0.44 43.78 -34.39
N PRO A 37 -0.66 43.81 -33.61
CA PRO A 37 -0.63 43.33 -32.24
C PRO A 37 -0.24 41.85 -32.25
N THR A 38 0.98 41.59 -31.76
CA THR A 38 1.53 40.25 -31.60
C THR A 38 0.60 39.43 -30.70
N PRO A 39 0.33 38.14 -31.01
CA PRO A 39 -0.43 37.28 -30.12
C PRO A 39 0.23 37.32 -28.74
N THR A 40 -0.50 37.77 -27.72
CA THR A 40 -0.04 37.70 -26.34
C THR A 40 0.29 36.25 -26.06
N ALA A 41 1.57 35.98 -25.84
CA ALA A 41 2.05 34.69 -25.35
C ALA A 41 1.18 34.27 -24.15
N PRO A 42 0.84 32.98 -24.02
CA PRO A 42 0.12 32.52 -22.84
C PRO A 42 0.88 33.02 -21.62
N VAL A 43 0.16 33.66 -20.70
CA VAL A 43 0.69 34.04 -19.39
C VAL A 43 1.35 32.79 -18.83
N ARG A 44 2.68 32.82 -18.73
CA ARG A 44 3.41 31.81 -18.00
C ARG A 44 2.94 31.95 -16.57
N ASP A 45 2.03 31.07 -16.18
CA ASP A 45 1.72 30.80 -14.79
C ASP A 45 3.06 30.69 -14.06
N PRO A 46 3.32 31.47 -12.99
CA PRO A 46 4.48 31.23 -12.15
C PRO A 46 4.24 29.89 -11.47
N GLY A 47 4.59 28.81 -12.18
CA GLY A 47 4.45 27.45 -11.70
C GLY A 47 5.02 27.39 -10.30
N VAL A 48 4.20 26.92 -9.36
CA VAL A 48 4.69 26.49 -8.06
C VAL A 48 5.86 25.57 -8.35
N PRO A 49 7.09 25.87 -7.89
CA PRO A 49 8.22 25.03 -8.21
C PRO A 49 7.92 23.64 -7.68
N ALA A 50 7.81 22.65 -8.58
CA ALA A 50 8.11 21.27 -8.22
C ALA A 50 9.60 21.27 -7.84
N GLY A 51 9.88 21.60 -6.58
CA GLY A 51 11.23 21.77 -6.07
C GLY A 51 12.01 20.47 -6.24
N GLY A 52 13.06 20.52 -7.06
CA GLY A 52 14.32 19.85 -6.78
C GLY A 52 14.43 18.32 -6.83
N PHE A 53 13.40 17.54 -7.13
CA PHE A 53 13.55 16.07 -7.14
C PHE A 53 14.17 15.54 -8.45
N ARG A 54 15.45 15.85 -8.69
CA ARG A 54 16.27 15.22 -9.73
C ARG A 54 17.21 14.20 -9.08
N LEU A 55 17.29 12.99 -9.65
CA LEU A 55 18.26 11.99 -9.23
C LEU A 55 19.67 12.57 -9.36
N VAL A 56 20.38 12.62 -8.24
CA VAL A 56 21.83 12.76 -8.21
C VAL A 56 22.32 11.41 -7.73
N SER A 57 22.73 10.56 -8.68
CA SER A 57 23.58 9.41 -8.33
C SER A 57 24.77 9.96 -7.58
N PHE A 58 25.24 9.24 -6.56
CA PHE A 58 26.54 9.59 -6.02
C PHE A 58 27.58 9.32 -7.09
N ASP A 59 28.38 10.34 -7.44
CA ASP A 59 29.43 10.22 -8.45
C ASP A 59 30.56 9.29 -7.96
N SER A 60 30.65 9.10 -6.65
CA SER A 60 31.55 8.15 -5.99
C SER A 60 31.04 7.72 -4.60
N CYS A 61 31.61 6.64 -4.04
CA CYS A 61 31.35 6.28 -2.63
C CYS A 61 31.79 7.38 -1.64
N THR A 62 32.76 8.22 -2.02
CA THR A 62 33.20 9.35 -1.19
C THR A 62 32.08 10.38 -1.07
N ASP A 63 31.45 10.74 -2.19
CA ASP A 63 30.32 11.68 -2.21
C ASP A 63 29.10 11.10 -1.48
N ALA A 64 28.88 9.79 -1.61
CA ALA A 64 27.89 9.05 -0.85
C ALA A 64 28.10 9.20 0.64
N LEU A 65 29.32 8.93 1.10
CA LEU A 65 29.68 8.99 2.51
C LEU A 65 29.55 10.40 3.08
N GLU A 66 30.05 11.41 2.38
CA GLU A 66 29.96 12.80 2.83
C GLU A 66 28.51 13.26 2.94
N GLY A 67 27.69 12.99 1.92
CA GLY A 67 26.27 13.35 1.90
C GLY A 67 25.47 12.65 3.00
N LEU A 68 25.65 11.34 3.15
CA LEU A 68 24.99 10.54 4.18
C LEU A 68 25.37 11.01 5.59
N ARG A 69 26.66 11.23 5.87
CA ARG A 69 27.11 11.76 7.16
C ARG A 69 26.46 13.10 7.46
N ALA A 70 26.50 14.04 6.52
CA ALA A 70 25.93 15.38 6.72
C ALA A 70 24.43 15.31 7.02
N ALA A 71 23.67 14.54 6.25
CA ALA A 71 22.23 14.37 6.46
C ALA A 71 21.91 13.68 7.80
N THR A 72 22.62 12.61 8.14
CA THR A 72 22.39 11.86 9.38
C THR A 72 22.81 12.65 10.61
N VAL A 73 23.88 13.46 10.56
CA VAL A 73 24.27 14.37 11.67
C VAL A 73 23.20 15.41 11.96
N ALA A 74 22.47 15.86 10.94
CA ALA A 74 21.33 16.76 11.09
C ALA A 74 20.11 16.06 11.71
N ALA A 75 19.93 14.76 11.45
CA ALA A 75 18.79 13.98 11.91
C ALA A 75 18.98 13.29 13.28
N VAL A 76 20.23 13.01 13.69
CA VAL A 76 20.53 12.27 14.92
C VAL A 76 20.20 13.08 16.19
N GLY A 77 19.53 12.43 17.13
CA GLY A 77 19.15 12.98 18.43
C GLY A 77 20.06 12.56 19.58
N PRO A 78 19.81 13.06 20.81
CA PRO A 78 20.54 12.64 22.00
C PRO A 78 20.39 11.15 22.31
N TYR A 79 19.32 10.51 21.82
CA TYR A 79 19.00 9.10 22.04
C TYR A 79 19.32 8.18 20.84
N GLY A 80 20.05 8.67 19.84
CA GLY A 80 20.36 7.93 18.61
C GLY A 80 19.50 8.39 17.43
N LEU A 81 19.24 7.51 16.46
CA LEU A 81 18.26 7.79 15.41
C LEU A 81 16.85 7.47 15.92
N VAL A 82 15.86 8.22 15.43
CA VAL A 82 14.46 7.94 15.72
C VAL A 82 14.14 6.53 15.18
N GLY A 83 13.78 5.61 16.09
CA GLY A 83 13.55 4.19 15.78
C GLY A 83 14.51 3.20 16.47
N ASP A 84 15.63 3.66 17.05
CA ASP A 84 16.67 2.79 17.67
C ASP A 84 16.35 2.28 19.10
N GLY A 85 15.07 2.03 19.43
CA GLY A 85 14.72 1.21 20.59
C GLY A 85 14.12 1.88 21.82
N TRP A 86 13.64 3.13 21.74
CA TRP A 86 12.87 3.74 22.84
C TRP A 86 11.67 4.50 22.32
N PHE A 87 10.66 3.81 21.78
CA PHE A 87 9.23 4.18 21.76
C PHE A 87 8.40 2.95 21.31
N ARG A 88 8.28 1.94 22.18
CA ARG A 88 7.09 1.08 22.26
C ARG A 88 6.39 1.38 23.59
N ALA A 89 5.95 2.62 23.70
CA ALA A 89 4.92 3.02 24.64
C ALA A 89 3.96 3.90 23.84
N GLU A 90 3.31 3.27 22.85
CA GLU A 90 1.96 3.66 22.49
C GLU A 90 1.16 3.56 23.81
N PRO A 91 0.61 4.66 24.36
CA PRO A 91 -0.56 4.46 25.22
C PRO A 91 -1.57 3.75 24.34
N ALA A 92 -2.10 2.61 24.78
CA ALA A 92 -3.16 1.89 24.09
C ALA A 92 -4.24 2.88 23.63
N LEU A 93 -4.16 3.30 22.38
CA LEU A 93 -5.21 3.96 21.65
C LEU A 93 -5.91 2.81 20.96
N GLU A 94 -7.04 2.39 21.53
CA GLU A 94 -7.96 1.53 20.83
C GLU A 94 -8.24 2.12 19.45
N GLY A 95 -7.76 1.43 18.41
CA GLY A 95 -8.08 1.71 17.01
C GLY A 95 -6.89 2.10 16.14
N ALA A 96 -6.54 1.17 15.25
CA ALA A 96 -5.97 1.42 13.92
C ALA A 96 -4.47 1.78 13.81
N GLU A 97 -3.61 0.76 13.93
CA GLU A 97 -2.52 0.58 12.95
C GLU A 97 -3.11 -0.23 11.78
N THR A 98 -3.25 0.41 10.61
CA THR A 98 -4.05 -0.07 9.48
C THR A 98 -3.16 -0.26 8.25
N ASP A 99 -2.99 -1.50 7.80
CA ASP A 99 -2.45 -1.83 6.47
C ASP A 99 -3.59 -2.28 5.55
N ASN A 100 -4.62 -1.43 5.38
CA ASN A 100 -5.82 -1.80 4.62
C ASN A 100 -5.50 -1.95 3.12
N ARG A 101 -5.37 -3.20 2.67
CA ARG A 101 -5.45 -3.68 1.28
C ARG A 101 -6.85 -3.35 0.65
N ALA A 102 -7.16 -3.65 -0.61
CA ALA A 102 -8.44 -3.45 -1.34
C ALA A 102 -8.21 -3.92 -2.80
N ALA A 103 -9.22 -4.23 -3.61
CA ALA A 103 -8.93 -4.88 -4.91
C ALA A 103 -9.74 -4.40 -6.08
N THR A 104 -9.10 -4.23 -7.24
CA THR A 104 -9.75 -3.87 -8.52
C THR A 104 -10.27 -5.08 -9.26
N GLU A 105 -11.19 -4.79 -10.18
CA GLU A 105 -11.93 -5.75 -10.96
C GLU A 105 -10.95 -6.67 -11.70
N GLN A 106 -11.03 -7.96 -11.40
CA GLN A 106 -10.45 -8.99 -12.23
C GLN A 106 -11.21 -9.02 -13.55
N GLY A 107 -10.55 -8.58 -14.63
CA GLY A 107 -10.89 -9.06 -15.96
C GLY A 107 -10.60 -10.56 -16.02
N VAL A 108 -11.65 -11.37 -16.11
CA VAL A 108 -11.56 -12.81 -16.34
C VAL A 108 -10.85 -13.05 -17.68
N PRO A 109 -9.89 -13.99 -17.77
CA PRO A 109 -9.50 -14.52 -19.07
C PRO A 109 -10.70 -15.27 -19.65
N ASP A 110 -11.33 -14.71 -20.67
CA ASP A 110 -12.26 -15.46 -21.52
C ASP A 110 -11.49 -16.58 -22.22
N GLY A 111 -11.68 -17.81 -21.74
CA GLY A 111 -11.16 -19.04 -22.32
C GLY A 111 -12.12 -20.20 -22.01
N PRO A 112 -12.56 -20.98 -23.01
CA PRO A 112 -13.63 -21.95 -22.84
C PRO A 112 -13.15 -23.20 -22.07
N GLY A 113 -13.87 -23.59 -21.01
CA GLY A 113 -14.10 -25.01 -20.69
C GLY A 113 -13.33 -25.68 -19.54
N GLY A 114 -12.89 -24.96 -18.50
CA GLY A 114 -12.43 -25.56 -17.23
C GLY A 114 -13.12 -24.93 -16.01
N PRO A 115 -13.23 -25.61 -14.85
CA PRO A 115 -13.71 -24.96 -13.63
C PRO A 115 -12.72 -23.85 -13.23
N GLY A 116 -13.17 -22.59 -13.18
CA GLY A 116 -12.34 -21.45 -12.79
C GLY A 116 -11.89 -21.52 -11.32
N HIS A 117 -10.90 -20.72 -10.95
CA HIS A 117 -10.48 -20.51 -9.56
C HIS A 117 -10.34 -19.02 -9.26
N SER A 118 -10.40 -18.63 -7.99
CA SER A 118 -10.10 -17.26 -7.57
C SER A 118 -8.60 -17.09 -7.30
N GLY A 119 -8.05 -15.93 -7.64
CA GLY A 119 -6.73 -15.49 -7.17
C GLY A 119 -6.82 -14.72 -5.86
N THR A 120 -5.68 -14.16 -5.42
CA THR A 120 -5.65 -13.13 -4.39
C THR A 120 -6.44 -11.92 -4.86
N ASN A 121 -7.05 -11.22 -3.91
CA ASN A 121 -7.78 -9.98 -4.13
C ASN A 121 -6.77 -8.83 -4.32
N THR A 122 -6.24 -8.65 -5.53
CA THR A 122 -5.12 -7.73 -5.84
C THR A 122 -5.56 -6.31 -6.15
N HIS A 123 -4.69 -5.34 -5.90
CA HIS A 123 -4.95 -3.94 -6.21
C HIS A 123 -5.05 -3.70 -7.71
N GLU A 124 -4.17 -4.25 -8.54
CA GLU A 124 -4.16 -4.04 -9.99
C GLU A 124 -4.26 -5.35 -10.75
N ALA A 125 -4.96 -5.33 -11.89
CA ALA A 125 -5.07 -6.50 -12.75
C ALA A 125 -3.69 -6.88 -13.33
N GLY A 126 -3.33 -8.17 -13.23
CA GLY A 126 -2.05 -8.68 -13.73
C GLY A 126 -0.84 -8.38 -12.84
N VAL A 127 -1.04 -7.72 -11.70
CA VAL A 127 -0.01 -7.49 -10.68
C VAL A 127 -0.40 -8.27 -9.43
N ASP A 128 0.27 -9.38 -9.20
CA ASP A 128 -0.01 -10.23 -8.03
C ASP A 128 0.72 -9.72 -6.77
N GLU A 129 0.14 -10.02 -5.61
CA GLU A 129 0.59 -9.56 -4.28
C GLU A 129 0.84 -10.75 -3.36
N PRO A 130 1.85 -10.73 -2.47
CA PRO A 130 2.04 -11.78 -1.48
C PRO A 130 0.79 -11.99 -0.62
N ASP A 131 0.43 -13.24 -0.36
CA ASP A 131 -0.69 -13.60 0.52
C ASP A 131 -0.40 -14.90 1.27
N LEU A 132 -1.11 -15.19 2.36
CA LEU A 132 -0.92 -16.42 3.16
C LEU A 132 -1.41 -17.69 2.44
N VAL A 133 -2.22 -17.54 1.39
CA VAL A 133 -2.70 -18.63 0.54
C VAL A 133 -2.71 -18.24 -0.93
N LYS A 134 -2.29 -19.16 -1.79
CA LYS A 134 -2.31 -19.05 -3.25
C LYS A 134 -2.88 -20.31 -3.87
N THR A 135 -3.50 -20.20 -5.04
CA THR A 135 -3.93 -21.35 -5.83
C THR A 135 -3.74 -21.09 -7.32
N ASP A 136 -3.47 -22.15 -8.07
CA ASP A 136 -3.49 -22.20 -9.54
C ASP A 136 -4.68 -23.04 -10.04
N GLY A 137 -5.64 -23.35 -9.16
CA GLY A 137 -6.77 -24.24 -9.39
C GLY A 137 -6.44 -25.74 -9.35
N ARG A 138 -5.16 -26.13 -9.46
CA ARG A 138 -4.71 -27.53 -9.35
C ARG A 138 -4.24 -27.88 -7.94
N ARG A 139 -3.71 -26.89 -7.21
CA ARG A 139 -3.31 -27.01 -5.81
C ARG A 139 -3.62 -25.72 -5.05
N ILE A 140 -3.73 -25.86 -3.74
CA ILE A 140 -3.77 -24.72 -2.82
C ILE A 140 -2.47 -24.76 -2.03
N VAL A 141 -1.72 -23.65 -2.00
CA VAL A 141 -0.48 -23.51 -1.25
C VAL A 141 -0.69 -22.49 -0.16
N THR A 142 -0.44 -22.84 1.08
CA THR A 142 -0.57 -21.92 2.22
C THR A 142 0.64 -22.01 3.12
N VAL A 143 0.96 -20.90 3.78
CA VAL A 143 1.98 -20.85 4.82
C VAL A 143 1.31 -20.49 6.14
N SER A 144 1.56 -21.31 7.16
CA SER A 144 1.11 -21.05 8.52
C SER A 144 2.08 -21.69 9.50
N ARG A 145 2.33 -21.02 10.62
CA ARG A 145 3.21 -21.53 11.70
C ARG A 145 4.59 -22.00 11.22
N GLY A 146 5.22 -21.21 10.35
CA GLY A 146 6.54 -21.52 9.80
C GLY A 146 6.58 -22.73 8.84
N THR A 147 5.44 -23.24 8.40
CA THR A 147 5.36 -24.42 7.52
C THR A 147 4.55 -24.10 6.27
N LEU A 148 5.12 -24.37 5.10
CA LEU A 148 4.42 -24.36 3.82
C LEU A 148 3.69 -25.68 3.63
N ARG A 149 2.39 -25.62 3.28
CA ARG A 149 1.55 -26.78 2.98
C ARG A 149 1.01 -26.69 1.57
N VAL A 150 0.99 -27.82 0.89
CA VAL A 150 0.39 -28.01 -0.43
C VAL A 150 -0.81 -28.92 -0.27
N VAL A 151 -1.99 -28.45 -0.66
CA VAL A 151 -3.26 -29.16 -0.59
C VAL A 151 -3.72 -29.51 -2.00
N ASP A 152 -4.16 -30.75 -2.18
CA ASP A 152 -4.85 -31.26 -3.37
C ASP A 152 -6.35 -30.96 -3.23
N PRO A 153 -6.90 -29.96 -3.94
CA PRO A 153 -8.29 -29.58 -3.81
C PRO A 153 -9.27 -30.64 -4.34
N ALA A 154 -8.86 -31.46 -5.33
CA ALA A 154 -9.71 -32.50 -5.89
C ALA A 154 -9.85 -33.68 -4.92
N GLY A 155 -8.72 -34.12 -4.35
CA GLY A 155 -8.66 -35.18 -3.34
C GLY A 155 -9.01 -34.73 -1.92
N ARG A 156 -9.11 -33.42 -1.68
CA ARG A 156 -9.36 -32.79 -0.36
C ARG A 156 -8.41 -33.31 0.72
N ARG A 157 -7.12 -33.30 0.40
CA ARG A 157 -6.07 -33.87 1.27
C ARG A 157 -4.78 -33.07 1.19
N LEU A 158 -3.97 -33.17 2.23
CA LEU A 158 -2.60 -32.66 2.20
C LEU A 158 -1.77 -33.47 1.19
N ALA A 159 -1.14 -32.77 0.24
CA ALA A 159 -0.27 -33.36 -0.78
C ALA A 159 1.21 -33.25 -0.40
N GLY A 160 1.59 -32.23 0.38
CA GLY A 160 2.96 -32.03 0.84
C GLY A 160 3.06 -30.99 1.93
N SER A 161 4.14 -31.04 2.69
CA SER A 161 4.46 -30.09 3.75
C SER A 161 5.97 -29.84 3.78
N LEU A 162 6.38 -28.62 4.09
CA LEU A 162 7.77 -28.19 4.16
C LEU A 162 7.94 -27.23 5.35
N ASP A 163 8.77 -27.63 6.31
CA ASP A 163 9.21 -26.76 7.40
C ASP A 163 10.17 -25.70 6.84
N LEU A 164 9.84 -24.43 7.02
CA LEU A 164 10.61 -23.30 6.49
C LEU A 164 11.69 -22.83 7.47
N ASP A 165 11.63 -23.26 8.73
CA ASP A 165 12.62 -22.93 9.75
C ASP A 165 12.95 -24.14 10.65
N PRO A 166 13.60 -25.18 10.08
CA PRO A 166 13.91 -26.39 10.82
C PRO A 166 14.94 -26.10 11.92
N GLY A 167 14.49 -26.00 13.17
CA GLY A 167 15.35 -25.86 14.35
C GLY A 167 15.01 -24.69 15.28
N THR A 168 14.04 -23.84 14.94
CA THR A 168 13.50 -22.83 15.86
C THR A 168 12.30 -23.38 16.64
N ASP A 169 12.21 -23.08 17.93
CA ASP A 169 11.07 -23.45 18.75
C ASP A 169 9.77 -22.86 18.14
N ARG A 170 8.76 -23.72 17.97
CA ARG A 170 7.50 -23.41 17.26
C ARG A 170 6.59 -22.42 17.99
N ASP A 171 7.07 -21.80 19.05
CA ASP A 171 6.29 -20.88 19.90
C ASP A 171 6.44 -19.41 19.46
N GLY A 172 7.25 -19.13 18.43
CA GLY A 172 7.38 -17.81 17.82
C GLY A 172 7.73 -17.89 16.34
N TRP A 173 6.76 -18.20 15.49
CA TRP A 173 6.97 -18.20 14.04
C TRP A 173 6.92 -16.78 13.47
N ALA A 174 7.81 -16.50 12.53
CA ALA A 174 7.73 -15.30 11.71
C ALA A 174 6.50 -15.35 10.79
N GLU A 175 5.84 -14.22 10.61
CA GLU A 175 4.77 -14.09 9.61
C GLU A 175 5.35 -14.32 8.22
N ALA A 176 4.59 -15.02 7.37
CA ALA A 176 5.01 -15.30 6.02
C ALA A 176 3.85 -15.15 5.05
N GLU A 177 4.17 -14.64 3.87
CA GLU A 177 3.29 -14.55 2.72
C GLU A 177 3.97 -15.30 1.56
N LEU A 178 3.23 -15.68 0.54
CA LEU A 178 3.78 -16.35 -0.63
C LEU A 178 3.25 -15.79 -1.95
N LEU A 179 4.09 -15.96 -2.97
CA LEU A 179 3.82 -15.71 -4.37
C LEU A 179 3.96 -17.03 -5.14
N LEU A 180 3.17 -17.22 -6.20
CA LEU A 180 3.12 -18.47 -6.96
C LEU A 180 3.37 -18.21 -8.45
N HIS A 181 4.25 -19.02 -9.06
CA HIS A 181 4.49 -18.99 -10.51
C HIS A 181 4.87 -20.38 -11.02
N GLY A 182 4.05 -20.98 -11.90
CA GLY A 182 4.30 -22.34 -12.39
C GLY A 182 4.45 -23.31 -11.21
N ASP A 183 5.52 -24.11 -11.18
CA ASP A 183 5.87 -25.02 -10.06
C ASP A 183 6.81 -24.40 -9.03
N ARG A 184 6.70 -23.09 -8.80
CA ARG A 184 7.53 -22.34 -7.87
C ARG A 184 6.67 -21.52 -6.93
N ALA A 185 7.04 -21.54 -5.66
CA ALA A 185 6.59 -20.55 -4.70
C ALA A 185 7.78 -19.74 -4.19
N LEU A 186 7.60 -18.42 -4.07
CA LEU A 186 8.49 -17.57 -3.31
C LEU A 186 7.80 -17.27 -1.98
N VAL A 187 8.38 -17.74 -0.88
CA VAL A 187 7.88 -17.44 0.47
C VAL A 187 8.66 -16.26 1.03
N LEU A 188 7.94 -15.23 1.46
CA LEU A 188 8.48 -14.01 2.04
C LEU A 188 8.26 -14.06 3.55
N VAL A 189 9.31 -14.38 4.29
CA VAL A 189 9.27 -14.48 5.76
C VAL A 189 9.68 -13.14 6.36
N ARG A 190 8.74 -12.51 7.07
CA ARG A 190 8.97 -11.27 7.82
C ARG A 190 9.72 -11.60 9.10
N GLN A 191 11.03 -11.41 9.09
CA GLN A 191 11.79 -11.45 10.33
C GLN A 191 11.72 -10.06 10.97
N TYR A 192 10.90 -9.92 12.01
CA TYR A 192 11.00 -8.76 12.88
C TYR A 192 12.41 -8.77 13.46
N GLY A 193 13.14 -7.69 13.21
CA GLY A 193 14.53 -7.56 13.64
C GLY A 193 14.64 -8.01 15.09
N ILE A 194 15.50 -9.00 15.33
CA ILE A 194 16.05 -9.23 16.66
C ILE A 194 16.51 -7.85 17.12
N ASP A 195 16.01 -7.41 18.26
CA ASP A 195 16.33 -6.13 18.85
C ASP A 195 17.85 -5.90 18.84
N LEU A 196 18.36 -5.15 17.87
CA LEU A 196 19.77 -4.79 17.78
C LEU A 196 20.16 -3.78 18.87
N SER A 197 19.21 -3.25 19.65
CA SER A 197 19.50 -2.53 20.89
C SER A 197 20.01 -3.47 22.00
N HIS A 198 19.92 -4.79 21.77
CA HIS A 198 20.53 -5.82 22.58
C HIS A 198 21.54 -6.63 21.78
N PRO A 199 22.79 -6.13 21.61
CA PRO A 199 23.89 -7.08 21.69
C PRO A 199 23.72 -7.81 23.02
N VAL A 200 23.73 -9.16 22.99
CA VAL A 200 23.75 -10.00 24.19
C VAL A 200 24.97 -9.58 25.01
N GLY A 201 24.77 -8.56 25.84
CA GLY A 201 25.78 -7.96 26.67
C GLY A 201 25.98 -8.91 27.82
N ARG A 202 26.93 -9.82 27.67
CA ARG A 202 27.60 -10.40 28.83
C ARG A 202 28.03 -9.23 29.73
N PRO A 203 27.75 -9.25 31.03
CA PRO A 203 28.21 -8.20 31.93
C PRO A 203 29.75 -8.19 31.89
N GLY A 204 30.32 -7.13 31.30
CA GLY A 204 31.76 -6.95 31.16
C GLY A 204 32.20 -6.46 29.78
N GLY A 205 31.85 -5.23 29.42
CA GLY A 205 32.63 -4.33 28.54
C GLY A 205 33.32 -4.88 27.29
N ALA A 206 32.79 -5.90 26.61
CA ALA A 206 33.37 -6.39 25.37
C ALA A 206 32.97 -5.46 24.20
N GLU A 207 33.95 -5.14 23.34
CA GLU A 207 33.77 -4.39 22.10
C GLU A 207 32.60 -4.96 21.27
N VAL A 208 31.74 -4.08 20.75
CA VAL A 208 30.78 -4.45 19.71
C VAL A 208 31.59 -5.00 18.54
N PRO A 209 31.35 -6.24 18.08
CA PRO A 209 32.09 -6.78 16.96
C PRO A 209 31.93 -5.85 15.74
N PRO A 210 32.94 -5.75 14.86
CA PRO A 210 32.82 -5.00 13.62
C PRO A 210 31.51 -5.35 12.90
N ALA A 211 30.84 -4.37 12.29
CA ALA A 211 29.54 -4.58 11.66
C ALA A 211 29.53 -5.76 10.67
N ASP A 212 30.67 -6.06 10.05
CA ASP A 212 30.85 -7.12 9.07
C ASP A 212 30.91 -8.54 9.66
N ASP A 213 31.14 -8.68 10.97
CA ASP A 213 31.20 -9.98 11.67
C ASP A 213 29.83 -10.40 12.26
N THR A 214 28.78 -9.60 12.01
CA THR A 214 27.40 -9.92 12.43
C THR A 214 26.61 -10.56 11.29
N PRO A 215 25.69 -11.51 11.55
CA PRO A 215 24.81 -12.06 10.52
C PRO A 215 24.01 -10.97 9.80
N VAL A 216 23.61 -11.20 8.54
CA VAL A 216 22.61 -10.34 7.89
C VAL A 216 21.28 -10.50 8.64
N VAL A 217 20.64 -9.37 8.98
CA VAL A 217 19.40 -9.35 9.79
C VAL A 217 18.29 -8.70 8.98
N GLY A 218 17.29 -9.48 8.62
CA GLY A 218 16.10 -8.98 7.92
C GLY A 218 15.32 -10.08 7.23
N PRO A 219 14.45 -9.75 6.26
CA PRO A 219 13.53 -10.72 5.67
C PRO A 219 14.26 -11.86 4.96
N ARG A 220 13.68 -13.06 5.03
CA ARG A 220 14.11 -14.23 4.28
C ARG A 220 13.16 -14.46 3.12
N LEU A 221 13.69 -14.63 1.92
CA LEU A 221 12.96 -15.01 0.72
C LEU A 221 13.37 -16.44 0.35
N ILE A 222 12.43 -17.37 0.38
CA ILE A 222 12.67 -18.80 0.20
C ILE A 222 12.04 -19.24 -1.12
N LEU A 223 12.86 -19.66 -2.07
CA LEU A 223 12.38 -20.23 -3.33
C LEU A 223 12.11 -21.72 -3.14
N VAL A 224 10.89 -22.15 -3.39
CA VAL A 224 10.42 -23.52 -3.19
C VAL A 224 10.00 -24.14 -4.52
N ASP A 225 10.45 -25.36 -4.78
CA ASP A 225 9.97 -26.22 -5.86
C ASP A 225 8.74 -27.00 -5.43
N LEU A 226 7.70 -26.95 -6.25
CA LEU A 226 6.40 -27.58 -6.03
C LEU A 226 6.04 -28.64 -7.08
N ALA A 227 6.97 -29.02 -7.96
CA ALA A 227 6.73 -30.04 -9.00
C ALA A 227 6.52 -31.46 -8.42
N GLY A 228 6.93 -31.68 -7.17
CA GLY A 228 6.75 -32.92 -6.42
C GLY A 228 6.58 -32.63 -4.93
N ALA A 229 7.24 -33.40 -4.07
CA ALA A 229 7.33 -33.05 -2.65
C ALA A 229 8.01 -31.67 -2.51
N PRO A 230 7.42 -30.73 -1.73
CA PRO A 230 7.93 -29.37 -1.65
C PRO A 230 9.36 -29.36 -1.09
N ARG A 231 10.26 -28.64 -1.77
CA ARG A 231 11.68 -28.55 -1.39
C ARG A 231 12.24 -27.14 -1.61
N ILE A 232 13.11 -26.70 -0.71
CA ILE A 232 13.82 -25.43 -0.83
C ILE A 232 14.86 -25.54 -1.97
N LEU A 233 14.84 -24.59 -2.90
CA LEU A 233 15.84 -24.44 -3.96
C LEU A 233 16.94 -23.46 -3.55
N GLY A 234 16.57 -22.42 -2.83
CA GLY A 234 17.50 -21.44 -2.32
C GLY A 234 16.82 -20.41 -1.43
N GLU A 235 17.64 -19.65 -0.73
CA GLU A 235 17.20 -18.58 0.17
C GLU A 235 17.97 -17.30 -0.13
N TYR A 236 17.31 -16.17 0.06
CA TYR A 236 17.90 -14.84 0.01
C TYR A 236 17.54 -14.08 1.28
N ARG A 237 18.52 -13.48 1.94
CA ARG A 237 18.32 -12.64 3.12
C ARG A 237 18.89 -11.25 2.85
N PHE A 238 18.20 -10.21 3.28
CA PHE A 238 18.63 -8.81 3.08
C PHE A 238 18.58 -8.06 4.41
N ASP A 239 19.53 -7.17 4.66
CA ASP A 239 19.48 -6.32 5.86
C ASP A 239 18.24 -5.39 5.81
N GLY A 240 17.40 -5.41 6.85
CA GLY A 240 16.26 -4.50 6.98
C GLY A 240 14.92 -5.17 7.24
N GLU A 241 13.85 -4.50 6.84
CA GLU A 241 12.45 -4.88 7.04
C GLU A 241 11.75 -4.99 5.68
N LEU A 242 11.02 -6.09 5.45
CA LEU A 242 10.16 -6.21 4.27
C LEU A 242 9.06 -5.15 4.34
N VAL A 243 8.96 -4.32 3.30
CA VAL A 243 7.82 -3.42 3.13
C VAL A 243 6.72 -4.21 2.43
N ASP A 244 6.93 -4.57 1.17
CA ASP A 244 5.94 -5.27 0.34
C ASP A 244 6.60 -5.87 -0.93
N ALA A 245 5.85 -6.65 -1.72
CA ALA A 245 6.31 -7.15 -3.01
C ALA A 245 5.20 -7.18 -4.09
N ARG A 246 5.60 -7.09 -5.36
CA ARG A 246 4.68 -7.17 -6.51
C ARG A 246 5.22 -8.16 -7.54
N GLN A 247 4.36 -9.03 -8.05
CA GLN A 247 4.70 -10.00 -9.09
C GLN A 247 4.00 -9.65 -10.41
N VAL A 248 4.75 -9.68 -11.51
CA VAL A 248 4.22 -9.60 -12.88
C VAL A 248 4.84 -10.74 -13.68
N GLY A 249 3.99 -11.68 -14.13
CA GLY A 249 4.47 -12.91 -14.76
C GLY A 249 5.37 -13.70 -13.82
N ALA A 250 6.63 -13.94 -14.22
CA ALA A 250 7.65 -14.61 -13.39
C ALA A 250 8.48 -13.64 -12.54
N THR A 251 8.42 -12.34 -12.82
CA THR A 251 9.27 -11.33 -12.16
C THR A 251 8.61 -10.85 -10.87
N VAL A 252 9.37 -10.85 -9.78
CA VAL A 252 8.97 -10.33 -8.48
C VAL A 252 9.84 -9.15 -8.11
N ARG A 253 9.20 -8.03 -7.76
CA ARG A 253 9.85 -6.87 -7.15
C ARG A 253 9.61 -6.89 -5.65
N VAL A 254 10.67 -6.95 -4.85
CA VAL A 254 10.58 -6.95 -3.38
C VAL A 254 11.14 -5.64 -2.86
N VAL A 255 10.38 -4.96 -2.01
CA VAL A 255 10.75 -3.67 -1.44
C VAL A 255 11.17 -3.87 0.01
N VAL A 256 12.40 -3.48 0.34
CA VAL A 256 12.99 -3.64 1.67
C VAL A 256 13.50 -2.30 2.17
N ARG A 257 13.19 -1.96 3.42
CA ARG A 257 13.68 -0.77 4.10
C ARG A 257 14.75 -1.16 5.10
N SER A 258 15.92 -0.54 5.00
CA SER A 258 17.07 -0.79 5.88
C SER A 258 17.48 0.48 6.63
N ARG A 259 18.08 0.30 7.81
CA ARG A 259 18.62 1.40 8.63
C ARG A 259 20.14 1.31 8.73
N PRO A 260 20.84 2.44 8.90
CA PRO A 260 22.27 2.41 9.13
C PRO A 260 22.59 1.77 10.48
N ARG A 261 23.71 1.06 10.53
CA ARG A 261 24.18 0.33 11.70
C ARG A 261 25.14 1.19 12.52
N PHE A 262 24.60 1.95 13.46
CA PHE A 262 25.40 2.72 14.42
C PHE A 262 25.33 2.11 15.81
N ALA A 263 26.47 2.07 16.51
CA ALA A 263 26.53 1.67 17.91
C ALA A 263 26.43 2.91 18.81
N PHE A 264 25.21 3.41 19.03
CA PHE A 264 25.00 4.50 19.97
C PHE A 264 25.15 4.02 21.43
N PRO A 265 25.70 4.84 22.35
CA PRO A 265 25.81 4.46 23.74
C PRO A 265 24.44 4.25 24.39
N THR A 266 24.20 3.08 25.00
CA THR A 266 22.95 2.82 25.74
C THR A 266 22.95 3.52 27.09
N HIS A 267 21.89 4.26 27.43
CA HIS A 267 21.72 4.87 28.75
C HIS A 267 21.18 3.85 29.76
N ARG A 268 22.07 3.11 30.44
CA ARG A 268 21.68 2.06 31.42
C ARG A 268 21.57 2.54 32.88
N GLY A 269 21.70 3.85 33.13
CA GLY A 269 21.62 4.43 34.48
C GLY A 269 20.26 5.07 34.77
N SER A 270 19.82 5.03 36.03
CA SER A 270 18.60 5.71 36.51
C SER A 270 18.78 7.22 36.78
N GLY A 271 19.94 7.77 36.46
CA GLY A 271 20.23 9.20 36.59
C GLY A 271 19.82 10.01 35.35
N PRO A 272 19.71 11.34 35.48
CA PRO A 272 19.39 12.22 34.35
C PRO A 272 20.42 12.07 33.22
N VAL A 273 19.94 11.91 31.99
CA VAL A 273 20.77 11.85 30.79
C VAL A 273 21.25 13.26 30.44
N ASP A 274 22.57 13.43 30.29
CA ASP A 274 23.12 14.65 29.70
C ASP A 274 22.90 14.62 28.18
N GLU A 275 21.75 15.13 27.75
CA GLU A 275 21.33 15.10 26.35
C GLU A 275 22.29 15.86 25.43
N ARG A 276 22.90 16.96 25.90
CA ARG A 276 23.85 17.72 25.07
C ARG A 276 25.12 16.92 24.82
N LYS A 277 25.66 16.29 25.86
CA LYS A 277 26.82 15.39 25.73
C LYS A 277 26.49 14.18 24.88
N SER A 278 25.28 13.63 25.03
CA SER A 278 24.82 12.46 24.27
C SER A 278 24.66 12.79 22.78
N LEU A 279 24.03 13.91 22.46
CA LEU A 279 23.94 14.43 21.09
C LEU A 279 25.32 14.66 20.46
N ALA A 280 26.25 15.30 21.19
CA ALA A 280 27.61 15.50 20.71
C ALA A 280 28.38 14.18 20.49
N THR A 281 28.11 13.16 21.30
CA THR A 281 28.70 11.83 21.16
C THR A 281 28.13 11.10 19.95
N ASN A 282 26.80 11.10 19.79
CA ASN A 282 26.12 10.47 18.67
C ASN A 282 26.51 11.09 17.33
N ARG A 283 26.63 12.43 17.25
CA ARG A 283 27.15 13.10 16.06
C ARG A 283 28.56 12.66 15.68
N LYS A 284 29.47 12.55 16.66
CA LYS A 284 30.83 12.04 16.42
C LYS A 284 30.86 10.60 15.93
N ILE A 285 29.93 9.76 16.37
CA ILE A 285 29.79 8.38 15.88
C ILE A 285 29.44 8.41 14.40
N VAL A 286 28.42 9.18 14.01
CA VAL A 286 28.00 9.34 12.61
C VAL A 286 29.12 9.92 11.75
N GLU A 287 29.79 11.00 12.19
CA GLU A 287 30.89 11.65 11.47
C GLU A 287 32.07 10.72 11.18
N LYS A 288 32.32 9.73 12.05
CA LYS A 288 33.40 8.75 11.90
C LYS A 288 32.96 7.47 11.21
N ALA A 289 31.66 7.21 11.09
CA ALA A 289 31.14 5.96 10.56
C ALA A 289 31.56 5.76 9.10
N PRO A 290 32.02 4.56 8.70
CA PRO A 290 32.39 4.28 7.32
C PRO A 290 31.14 4.04 6.47
N ILE A 291 31.27 4.01 5.13
CA ILE A 291 30.12 3.91 4.21
C ILE A 291 29.32 2.61 4.41
N GLU A 292 30.01 1.55 4.84
CA GLU A 292 29.47 0.24 5.18
C GLU A 292 28.45 0.30 6.33
N ALA A 293 28.47 1.35 7.15
CA ALA A 293 27.44 1.56 8.17
C ALA A 293 26.05 1.77 7.54
N TRP A 294 25.97 2.38 6.35
CA TRP A 294 24.72 2.59 5.63
C TRP A 294 24.40 1.45 4.66
N LEU A 295 25.40 0.94 3.93
CA LEU A 295 25.15 0.04 2.80
C LEU A 295 24.60 -1.34 3.24
N PRO A 296 23.40 -1.74 2.77
CA PRO A 296 22.80 -3.01 3.13
C PRO A 296 23.60 -4.19 2.60
N ARG A 297 23.65 -5.26 3.38
CA ARG A 297 24.22 -6.55 2.98
C ARG A 297 23.10 -7.52 2.64
N TYR A 298 23.49 -8.58 1.95
CA TYR A 298 22.61 -9.68 1.64
C TYR A 298 23.36 -11.01 1.71
N GLU A 299 22.62 -12.08 1.95
CA GLU A 299 23.08 -13.46 1.88
C GLU A 299 22.26 -14.19 0.84
N THR A 300 22.90 -14.98 0.00
CA THR A 300 22.22 -15.90 -0.92
C THR A 300 22.72 -17.32 -0.65
N THR A 301 21.78 -18.24 -0.46
CA THR A 301 22.06 -19.65 -0.21
C THR A 301 21.51 -20.46 -1.37
N THR A 302 22.39 -21.14 -2.10
CA THR A 302 22.01 -22.03 -3.21
C THR A 302 22.77 -23.33 -3.10
N ALA A 303 22.07 -24.46 -3.17
CA ALA A 303 22.64 -25.80 -3.03
C ALA A 303 23.53 -25.97 -1.79
N GLY A 304 23.08 -25.43 -0.64
CA GLY A 304 23.79 -25.50 0.64
C GLY A 304 25.01 -24.58 0.78
N ARG A 305 25.32 -23.77 -0.23
CA ARG A 305 26.40 -22.78 -0.18
C ARG A 305 25.83 -21.39 0.02
N THR A 306 26.25 -20.72 1.09
CA THR A 306 25.90 -19.33 1.37
C THR A 306 27.02 -18.41 0.92
N THR A 307 26.66 -17.34 0.23
CA THR A 307 27.57 -16.23 -0.11
C THR A 307 26.97 -14.92 0.38
N THR A 308 27.81 -14.03 0.88
CA THR A 308 27.42 -12.70 1.35
C THR A 308 27.84 -11.65 0.33
N GLY A 309 26.99 -10.64 0.13
CA GLY A 309 27.27 -9.47 -0.69
C GLY A 309 26.79 -8.18 -0.03
N ARG A 310 27.02 -7.06 -0.70
CA ARG A 310 26.64 -5.73 -0.25
C ARG A 310 26.20 -4.88 -1.43
N VAL A 311 25.21 -4.01 -1.21
CA VAL A 311 24.84 -2.99 -2.18
C VAL A 311 26.00 -2.02 -2.40
N GLY A 312 26.40 -1.83 -3.66
CA GLY A 312 27.44 -0.86 -4.05
C GLY A 312 26.92 0.57 -4.12
N CYS A 313 27.80 1.57 -3.99
CA CYS A 313 27.41 2.98 -4.09
C CYS A 313 26.89 3.37 -5.48
N ASP A 314 27.31 2.65 -6.54
CA ASP A 314 26.77 2.78 -7.90
C ASP A 314 25.29 2.41 -8.01
N ARG A 315 24.76 1.75 -6.97
CA ARG A 315 23.36 1.36 -6.81
C ARG A 315 22.59 2.27 -5.87
N LEU A 316 23.25 3.25 -5.26
CA LEU A 316 22.66 4.18 -4.30
C LEU A 316 22.34 5.53 -4.95
N SER A 317 21.10 5.97 -4.81
CA SER A 317 20.60 7.25 -5.28
C SER A 317 19.94 8.03 -4.14
N ARG A 318 19.74 9.34 -4.32
CA ARG A 318 19.07 10.19 -3.33
C ARG A 318 18.13 11.22 -3.98
N PRO A 319 17.03 11.60 -3.31
CA PRO A 319 16.34 12.85 -3.60
C PRO A 319 17.20 14.06 -3.19
N ALA A 320 16.77 15.29 -3.53
CA ALA A 320 17.49 16.51 -3.12
C ALA A 320 17.49 16.73 -1.60
N GLU A 321 16.41 16.35 -0.92
CA GLU A 321 16.28 16.41 0.53
C GLU A 321 16.12 15.00 1.09
N TYR A 322 16.95 14.62 2.06
CA TYR A 322 16.92 13.32 2.71
C TYR A 322 17.58 13.40 4.08
N SER A 323 17.35 12.39 4.92
CA SER A 323 17.89 12.31 6.29
C SER A 323 19.08 11.36 6.44
N GLY A 324 19.26 10.44 5.50
CA GLY A 324 20.27 9.37 5.61
C GLY A 324 19.99 8.36 6.74
N THR A 325 18.77 8.36 7.31
CA THR A 325 18.39 7.49 8.43
C THR A 325 17.77 6.16 7.98
N SER A 326 17.40 6.07 6.71
CA SER A 326 16.84 4.87 6.09
C SER A 326 17.28 4.79 4.64
N LEU A 327 17.37 3.56 4.13
CA LEU A 327 17.54 3.26 2.72
C LEU A 327 16.43 2.32 2.25
N LEU A 328 15.81 2.68 1.14
CA LEU A 328 14.80 1.91 0.44
C LEU A 328 15.46 1.13 -0.69
N SER A 329 15.34 -0.20 -0.69
CA SER A 329 15.87 -1.06 -1.75
C SER A 329 14.75 -1.77 -2.50
N VAL A 330 14.77 -1.70 -3.83
CA VAL A 330 13.91 -2.51 -4.71
C VAL A 330 14.77 -3.64 -5.28
N LEU A 331 14.42 -4.86 -4.90
CA LEU A 331 15.05 -6.12 -5.30
C LEU A 331 14.24 -6.79 -6.42
N SER A 332 14.90 -7.69 -7.16
CA SER A 332 14.40 -8.26 -8.41
C SER A 332 14.68 -9.75 -8.46
N PHE A 333 13.63 -10.55 -8.60
CA PHE A 333 13.75 -12.00 -8.69
C PHE A 333 12.96 -12.53 -9.88
N ASP A 334 13.49 -13.55 -10.54
CA ASP A 334 12.79 -14.30 -11.59
C ASP A 334 12.47 -15.69 -11.06
N LEU A 335 11.18 -16.00 -10.89
CA LEU A 335 10.73 -17.30 -10.42
C LEU A 335 10.88 -18.40 -11.47
N GLY A 336 11.13 -18.06 -12.73
CA GLY A 336 11.52 -19.01 -13.77
C GLY A 336 12.98 -19.45 -13.68
N ALA A 337 13.82 -18.73 -12.92
CA ALA A 337 15.24 -19.04 -12.79
C ALA A 337 15.50 -20.22 -11.84
N THR A 338 16.70 -20.80 -11.94
CA THR A 338 17.13 -21.91 -11.07
C THR A 338 17.51 -21.49 -9.65
N SER A 339 17.75 -20.19 -9.42
CA SER A 339 18.16 -19.60 -8.14
C SER A 339 17.77 -18.12 -8.09
N LEU A 340 17.67 -17.55 -6.88
CA LEU A 340 17.30 -16.14 -6.67
C LEU A 340 18.38 -15.12 -7.06
N GLY A 341 19.63 -15.54 -7.25
CA GLY A 341 20.73 -14.64 -7.59
C GLY A 341 21.07 -13.67 -6.45
N ASP A 342 21.51 -12.46 -6.81
CA ASP A 342 21.88 -11.37 -5.90
C ASP A 342 20.78 -10.31 -5.73
N GLY A 343 19.61 -10.52 -6.35
CA GLY A 343 18.46 -9.61 -6.31
C GLY A 343 18.61 -8.30 -7.10
N ASP A 344 19.75 -8.03 -7.75
CA ASP A 344 20.05 -6.82 -8.54
C ASP A 344 19.48 -5.51 -7.94
N PRO A 345 19.89 -5.14 -6.70
CA PRO A 345 19.25 -4.08 -5.93
C PRO A 345 19.40 -2.69 -6.56
N VAL A 346 18.34 -1.89 -6.44
CA VAL A 346 18.36 -0.42 -6.61
C VAL A 346 18.00 0.21 -5.28
N THR A 347 18.86 1.09 -4.77
CA THR A 347 18.67 1.68 -3.45
C THR A 347 18.54 3.19 -3.52
N VAL A 348 17.59 3.75 -2.77
CA VAL A 348 17.35 5.19 -2.64
C VAL A 348 17.45 5.56 -1.16
N VAL A 349 18.07 6.69 -0.85
CA VAL A 349 18.06 7.27 0.51
C VAL A 349 16.67 7.82 0.81
N ALA A 350 15.80 6.95 1.31
CA ALA A 350 14.39 7.20 1.61
C ALA A 350 13.90 6.16 2.63
N ASP A 351 12.81 6.45 3.34
CA ASP A 351 12.22 5.48 4.27
C ASP A 351 11.43 4.42 3.49
N GLY A 352 10.38 4.84 2.79
CA GLY A 352 9.49 3.95 2.05
C GLY A 352 8.56 3.16 2.98
N ASP A 353 7.26 3.38 2.82
CA ASP A 353 6.22 2.91 3.72
C ASP A 353 5.10 2.18 2.98
N THR A 354 4.74 2.62 1.78
CA THR A 354 3.67 2.02 0.98
C THR A 354 4.14 1.75 -0.45
N VAL A 355 3.78 0.59 -0.99
CA VAL A 355 4.12 0.18 -2.35
C VAL A 355 2.85 0.12 -3.20
N TYR A 356 2.91 0.69 -4.39
CA TYR A 356 1.87 0.58 -5.42
C TYR A 356 2.53 0.24 -6.76
N SER A 357 1.89 -0.58 -7.59
CA SER A 357 2.39 -0.90 -8.92
C SER A 357 1.26 -1.19 -9.88
N ASN A 358 1.33 -0.62 -11.08
CA ASN A 358 0.45 -0.97 -12.20
C ASN A 358 1.07 -2.00 -13.16
N GLY A 359 2.16 -2.64 -12.72
CA GLY A 359 2.90 -3.67 -13.45
C GLY A 359 4.04 -3.13 -14.32
N SER A 360 3.89 -1.93 -14.88
CA SER A 360 4.95 -1.25 -15.64
C SER A 360 5.75 -0.25 -14.80
N ARG A 361 5.09 0.35 -13.82
CA ARG A 361 5.64 1.36 -12.90
C ARG A 361 5.36 0.93 -11.48
N LEU A 362 6.38 1.05 -10.64
CA LEU A 362 6.30 0.83 -9.20
C LEU A 362 6.53 2.17 -8.50
N TYR A 363 5.66 2.48 -7.54
CA TYR A 363 5.74 3.65 -6.70
C TYR A 363 5.99 3.19 -5.27
N VAL A 364 6.97 3.79 -4.62
CA VAL A 364 7.12 3.70 -3.17
C VAL A 364 6.88 5.08 -2.61
N THR A 365 6.04 5.19 -1.59
CA THR A 365 5.82 6.47 -0.92
C THR A 365 6.44 6.46 0.46
N SER A 366 6.97 7.61 0.87
CA SER A 366 7.44 7.82 2.23
C SER A 366 6.62 8.91 2.86
N ASP A 367 6.07 8.61 4.02
CA ASP A 367 5.22 9.55 4.70
C ASP A 367 6.09 10.48 5.59
N GLN A 368 7.25 10.04 6.08
CA GLN A 368 8.16 10.78 6.98
C GLN A 368 7.62 10.98 8.41
N ARG A 369 6.73 10.11 8.93
CA ARG A 369 6.19 10.23 10.30
C ARG A 369 7.27 10.29 11.37
N TRP A 370 8.46 9.71 11.13
CA TRP A 370 9.61 9.78 12.05
C TRP A 370 10.12 11.21 12.28
N ARG A 371 10.01 12.13 11.29
CA ARG A 371 10.36 13.56 11.46
C ARG A 371 9.42 14.27 12.43
N MET A 372 8.28 13.66 12.72
CA MET A 372 7.19 14.22 13.53
C MET A 372 7.36 13.92 15.03
N SER A 373 8.32 13.07 15.42
CA SER A 373 8.54 12.63 16.80
C SER A 373 9.91 13.03 17.36
N VAL A 374 10.36 14.25 17.07
CA VAL A 374 11.60 14.79 17.66
C VAL A 374 11.30 15.37 19.04
N PHE A 375 11.81 14.72 20.08
CA PHE A 375 11.82 15.29 21.44
C PHE A 375 12.79 16.46 21.47
N ARG A 376 12.29 17.64 21.84
CA ARG A 376 13.14 18.79 22.13
C ARG A 376 13.86 18.56 23.45
N ALA A 377 15.04 19.14 23.58
CA ALA A 377 15.85 19.08 24.81
C ALA A 377 15.21 19.79 26.03
N ASP A 378 14.04 20.39 25.87
CA ASP A 378 13.20 20.97 26.92
C ASP A 378 12.01 20.06 27.33
N GLY A 379 11.94 18.84 26.79
CA GLY A 379 10.85 17.90 27.04
C GLY A 379 9.59 18.12 26.19
N GLY A 380 9.60 19.08 25.25
CA GLY A 380 8.49 19.29 24.31
C GLY A 380 8.51 18.32 23.12
N VAL A 381 7.35 17.78 22.74
CA VAL A 381 7.15 17.16 21.42
C VAL A 381 6.86 18.29 20.43
N THR A 382 7.66 18.46 19.38
CA THR A 382 7.27 19.34 18.27
C THR A 382 6.11 18.69 17.51
N THR A 383 4.89 19.20 17.69
CA THR A 383 3.83 18.97 16.70
C THR A 383 4.20 19.74 15.45
N PRO A 384 4.35 19.09 14.29
CA PRO A 384 4.80 19.77 13.08
C PRO A 384 3.78 20.80 12.64
N ASP A 385 4.27 21.85 11.99
CA ASP A 385 3.40 22.73 11.22
C ASP A 385 2.70 21.84 10.17
N PRO A 386 1.37 21.84 10.05
CA PRO A 386 0.64 21.10 9.02
C PRO A 386 1.19 21.32 7.60
N LYS A 387 1.88 22.45 7.34
CA LYS A 387 2.56 22.73 6.06
C LYS A 387 3.76 21.83 5.78
N ASN A 388 4.30 21.15 6.79
CA ASN A 388 5.41 20.22 6.67
C ASN A 388 4.94 18.76 6.53
N GLU A 389 3.63 18.50 6.64
CA GLU A 389 3.04 17.19 6.38
C GLU A 389 3.01 16.94 4.87
N ARG A 390 3.81 15.97 4.41
CA ARG A 390 3.85 15.61 2.99
C ARG A 390 4.16 14.13 2.81
N THR A 391 3.57 13.53 1.80
CA THR A 391 3.94 12.22 1.29
C THR A 391 4.90 12.41 0.13
N GLU A 392 6.11 11.88 0.26
CA GLU A 392 7.07 11.77 -0.84
C GLU A 392 6.76 10.52 -1.67
N ILE A 393 6.94 10.60 -2.98
CA ILE A 393 6.60 9.56 -3.94
C ILE A 393 7.84 9.29 -4.78
N TYR A 394 8.26 8.03 -4.88
CA TYR A 394 9.42 7.57 -5.64
C TYR A 394 8.95 6.62 -6.74
N GLN A 395 9.14 6.99 -8.01
CA GLN A 395 8.72 6.20 -9.17
C GLN A 395 9.88 5.38 -9.74
N PHE A 396 9.61 4.13 -10.04
CA PHE A 396 10.49 3.17 -10.69
C PHE A 396 9.83 2.59 -11.94
N ASP A 397 10.59 2.46 -13.01
CA ASP A 397 10.24 1.68 -14.19
C ASP A 397 10.65 0.22 -13.94
N VAL A 398 9.67 -0.67 -14.02
CA VAL A 398 9.80 -2.10 -13.72
C VAL A 398 9.37 -2.99 -14.90
N THR A 399 9.26 -2.42 -16.10
CA THR A 399 8.79 -3.13 -17.32
C THR A 399 9.68 -4.30 -17.74
N GLY A 400 11.00 -4.19 -17.56
CA GLY A 400 11.95 -5.28 -17.83
C GLY A 400 12.00 -6.31 -16.71
N SER A 401 12.62 -7.46 -16.95
CA SER A 401 12.87 -8.49 -15.91
C SER A 401 14.12 -8.24 -15.05
N GLY A 402 15.06 -7.42 -15.55
CA GLY A 402 16.30 -7.06 -14.83
C GLY A 402 16.12 -5.88 -13.86
N ARG A 403 17.23 -5.22 -13.49
CA ARG A 403 17.26 -4.02 -12.62
C ARG A 403 16.12 -3.02 -12.88
N PRO A 404 15.34 -2.64 -11.83
CA PRO A 404 14.42 -1.50 -11.88
C PRO A 404 15.19 -0.22 -12.19
N ARG A 405 14.56 0.70 -12.90
CA ARG A 405 15.16 2.02 -13.16
C ARG A 405 14.38 3.08 -12.40
N TYR A 406 15.04 3.77 -11.48
CA TYR A 406 14.46 4.97 -10.87
C TYR A 406 14.14 6.01 -11.95
N VAL A 407 12.96 6.62 -11.89
CA VAL A 407 12.49 7.60 -12.86
C VAL A 407 12.55 9.01 -12.28
N THR A 408 11.78 9.27 -11.22
CA THR A 408 11.62 10.60 -10.61
C THR A 408 11.03 10.46 -9.21
N ALA A 409 11.04 11.56 -8.45
CA ALA A 409 10.21 11.70 -7.26
C ALA A 409 9.30 12.95 -7.34
N ALA A 410 8.31 12.99 -6.45
CA ALA A 410 7.46 14.14 -6.16
C ALA A 410 7.07 14.13 -4.68
N ALA A 411 6.37 15.17 -4.24
CA ALA A 411 5.72 15.19 -2.94
C ALA A 411 4.34 15.83 -3.05
N VAL A 412 3.39 15.33 -2.26
CA VAL A 412 2.06 15.93 -2.11
C VAL A 412 1.79 16.20 -0.62
N PRO A 413 1.02 17.24 -0.25
CA PRO A 413 0.65 17.48 1.14
C PRO A 413 -0.13 16.32 1.78
N GLY A 414 0.06 16.12 3.09
CA GLY A 414 -0.65 15.12 3.89
C GLY A 414 -0.10 13.69 3.78
N TRP A 415 -0.83 12.77 4.39
CA TRP A 415 -0.48 11.36 4.60
C TRP A 415 -1.44 10.43 3.87
N LEU A 416 -0.92 9.32 3.35
CA LEU A 416 -1.75 8.24 2.82
C LEU A 416 -2.35 7.43 3.96
N ILE A 417 -3.51 6.83 3.68
CA ILE A 417 -4.06 5.77 4.54
C ILE A 417 -3.38 4.42 4.27
N ASN A 418 -3.11 4.09 3.01
CA ASN A 418 -2.55 2.81 2.52
C ASN A 418 -2.32 2.90 1.00
N GLN A 419 -2.04 1.76 0.34
CA GLN A 419 -1.79 1.72 -1.10
C GLN A 419 -2.98 2.13 -1.99
N TYR A 420 -4.24 2.06 -1.56
CA TYR A 420 -5.43 2.44 -2.38
C TYR A 420 -5.68 3.91 -2.45
N ALA A 421 -4.99 4.65 -1.58
CA ALA A 421 -4.81 6.06 -1.81
C ALA A 421 -4.02 6.35 -3.09
N LEU A 422 -3.43 5.35 -3.75
CA LEU A 422 -2.70 5.47 -5.01
C LEU A 422 -3.44 4.73 -6.12
N SER A 423 -3.49 5.32 -7.32
CA SER A 423 -3.86 4.60 -8.55
C SER A 423 -3.41 5.36 -9.78
N GLU A 424 -2.86 4.68 -10.77
CA GLU A 424 -2.53 5.26 -12.06
C GLU A 424 -3.62 4.96 -13.09
N TRP A 425 -4.10 5.99 -13.78
CA TRP A 425 -5.05 5.85 -14.88
C TRP A 425 -4.72 6.83 -15.99
N ASN A 426 -4.69 6.34 -17.24
CA ASN A 426 -4.34 7.14 -18.43
C ASN A 426 -3.07 7.99 -18.26
N GLY A 427 -2.01 7.39 -17.71
CA GLY A 427 -0.72 8.05 -17.51
C GLY A 427 -0.69 9.08 -16.38
N HIS A 428 -1.70 9.10 -15.50
CA HIS A 428 -1.78 10.00 -14.35
C HIS A 428 -1.90 9.21 -13.05
N LEU A 429 -0.96 9.45 -12.13
CA LEU A 429 -1.02 8.96 -10.76
C LEU A 429 -1.99 9.82 -9.94
N ARG A 430 -2.95 9.17 -9.28
CA ARG A 430 -3.90 9.78 -8.35
C ARG A 430 -3.46 9.44 -6.94
N VAL A 431 -3.49 10.42 -6.05
CA VAL A 431 -2.95 10.31 -4.69
C VAL A 431 -3.92 10.95 -3.70
N ALA A 432 -4.51 10.16 -2.79
CA ALA A 432 -5.46 10.64 -1.79
C ALA A 432 -4.78 10.76 -0.41
N THR A 433 -4.82 11.94 0.21
CA THR A 433 -4.15 12.18 1.49
C THR A 433 -5.05 12.87 2.50
N THR A 434 -4.71 12.72 3.79
CA THR A 434 -5.25 13.52 4.90
C THR A 434 -4.15 14.41 5.47
N SER A 435 -4.44 15.68 5.77
CA SER A 435 -3.50 16.64 6.36
C SER A 435 -4.12 17.34 7.57
N GLY A 436 -3.30 17.87 8.49
CA GLY A 436 -3.76 18.62 9.66
C GLY A 436 -4.21 17.73 10.83
N GLU A 437 -3.83 16.46 10.83
CA GLU A 437 -4.11 15.51 11.90
C GLU A 437 -3.18 15.77 13.10
N SER A 438 -3.47 16.80 13.88
CA SER A 438 -2.77 17.04 15.15
C SER A 438 -3.63 16.62 16.35
N ARG A 439 -3.01 15.99 17.36
CA ARG A 439 -3.68 15.65 18.64
C ARG A 439 -4.32 16.85 19.36
N ARG A 440 -3.96 18.09 18.97
CA ARG A 440 -4.44 19.32 19.61
C ARG A 440 -5.59 19.99 18.85
N ASP A 441 -5.74 19.74 17.55
CA ASP A 441 -6.73 20.42 16.72
C ASP A 441 -7.24 19.54 15.58
N ALA A 442 -8.02 18.51 15.91
CA ALA A 442 -8.68 17.64 14.93
C ALA A 442 -9.64 18.40 14.00
N ALA A 443 -10.06 19.63 14.35
CA ALA A 443 -10.93 20.45 13.49
C ALA A 443 -10.18 21.03 12.28
N ALA A 444 -8.85 21.02 12.30
CA ALA A 444 -8.01 21.46 11.19
C ALA A 444 -7.78 20.37 10.13
N SER A 445 -8.16 19.11 10.39
CA SER A 445 -7.96 18.01 9.45
C SER A 445 -8.72 18.22 8.14
N SER A 446 -8.11 17.91 7.01
CA SER A 446 -8.79 17.87 5.72
C SER A 446 -8.09 16.93 4.75
N SER A 447 -8.92 16.29 3.92
CA SER A 447 -8.47 15.34 2.92
C SER A 447 -8.48 15.93 1.51
N ALA A 448 -7.62 15.39 0.66
CA ALA A 448 -7.43 15.84 -0.72
C ALA A 448 -7.13 14.65 -1.66
N VAL A 449 -7.37 14.84 -2.95
CA VAL A 449 -6.93 13.96 -4.03
C VAL A 449 -6.13 14.77 -5.03
N TYR A 450 -4.86 14.41 -5.24
CA TYR A 450 -3.95 15.02 -6.20
C TYR A 450 -3.85 14.15 -7.44
N VAL A 451 -3.71 14.76 -8.61
CA VAL A 451 -3.50 14.08 -9.90
C VAL A 451 -2.16 14.54 -10.45
N LEU A 452 -1.24 13.62 -10.71
CA LEU A 452 0.11 13.86 -11.18
C LEU A 452 0.34 13.14 -12.50
N ARG A 453 0.84 13.84 -13.51
CA ARG A 453 1.26 13.20 -14.76
C ARG A 453 2.47 12.31 -14.53
N ALA A 454 2.37 11.03 -14.87
CA ALA A 454 3.31 9.96 -14.53
C ALA A 454 4.12 9.42 -15.71
N ASP A 455 3.77 9.78 -16.94
CA ASP A 455 4.45 9.35 -18.17
C ASP A 455 5.61 10.28 -18.62
N GLY A 456 5.82 11.38 -17.90
CA GLY A 456 6.88 12.35 -18.15
C GLY A 456 8.20 12.02 -17.46
N ARG A 457 9.19 12.92 -17.62
CA ARG A 457 10.45 12.86 -16.87
C ARG A 457 10.32 13.33 -15.41
N THR A 458 9.15 13.85 -15.05
CA THR A 458 8.83 14.40 -13.73
C THR A 458 7.39 14.03 -13.39
N LEU A 459 7.12 13.79 -12.11
CA LEU A 459 5.77 13.67 -11.57
C LEU A 459 5.24 15.09 -11.29
N THR A 460 4.51 15.65 -12.26
CA THR A 460 3.98 17.02 -12.17
C THR A 460 2.50 16.99 -11.84
N GLU A 461 2.09 17.70 -10.78
CA GLU A 461 0.68 17.88 -10.46
C GLU A 461 -0.05 18.59 -11.61
N THR A 462 -1.13 17.98 -12.09
CA THR A 462 -2.00 18.52 -13.14
C THR A 462 -3.31 19.07 -12.58
N GLY A 463 -3.79 18.52 -11.46
CA GLY A 463 -5.03 18.93 -10.82
C GLY A 463 -5.16 18.38 -9.42
N ARG A 464 -6.11 18.92 -8.65
CA ARG A 464 -6.39 18.46 -7.28
C ARG A 464 -7.84 18.73 -6.87
N VAL A 465 -8.34 17.91 -5.95
CA VAL A 465 -9.53 18.16 -5.13
C VAL A 465 -9.07 18.31 -3.69
N THR A 466 -9.58 19.31 -2.97
CA THR A 466 -9.22 19.58 -1.56
C THR A 466 -10.48 19.83 -0.74
N GLY A 467 -10.39 19.74 0.59
CA GLY A 467 -11.50 20.10 1.46
C GLY A 467 -12.49 18.95 1.69
N LEU A 468 -12.09 17.71 1.36
CA LEU A 468 -12.88 16.51 1.63
C LEU A 468 -12.87 16.23 3.14
N GLY A 469 -14.04 15.94 3.72
CA GLY A 469 -14.16 15.55 5.13
C GLY A 469 -13.48 16.51 6.10
N ARG A 470 -13.89 17.79 6.12
CA ARG A 470 -13.28 18.79 7.03
C ARG A 470 -13.49 18.38 8.49
N GLY A 471 -12.38 18.28 9.23
CA GLY A 471 -12.35 17.79 10.60
C GLY A 471 -12.41 16.26 10.71
N GLU A 472 -12.25 15.54 9.60
CA GLU A 472 -12.28 14.09 9.48
C GLU A 472 -10.99 13.59 8.79
N ARG A 473 -10.78 12.28 8.80
CA ARG A 473 -9.70 11.61 8.07
C ARG A 473 -10.26 10.61 7.09
N ILE A 474 -9.50 10.29 6.05
CA ILE A 474 -9.80 9.18 5.16
C ILE A 474 -9.85 7.86 5.95
N TYR A 475 -10.84 7.03 5.66
CA TYR A 475 -10.98 5.64 6.14
C TYR A 475 -10.93 4.62 4.99
N SER A 476 -11.33 5.03 3.79
CA SER A 476 -11.18 4.21 2.59
C SER A 476 -11.10 5.06 1.34
N VAL A 477 -10.36 4.58 0.35
CA VAL A 477 -10.27 5.17 -0.97
C VAL A 477 -10.40 4.07 -2.00
N ARG A 478 -11.11 4.37 -3.08
CA ARG A 478 -11.20 3.48 -4.22
C ARG A 478 -11.19 4.28 -5.51
N PHE A 479 -10.26 3.94 -6.38
CA PHE A 479 -10.28 4.44 -7.74
C PHE A 479 -10.81 3.34 -8.67
N VAL A 480 -11.65 3.74 -9.63
CA VAL A 480 -12.18 2.87 -10.69
C VAL A 480 -12.28 3.72 -11.95
N ASP A 481 -11.53 3.35 -13.00
CA ASP A 481 -11.40 4.13 -14.23
C ASP A 481 -11.12 5.61 -13.95
N GLY A 482 -11.91 6.52 -14.53
CA GLY A 482 -11.82 7.97 -14.31
C GLY A 482 -12.56 8.47 -13.07
N THR A 483 -12.91 7.61 -12.12
CA THR A 483 -13.68 7.95 -10.92
C THR A 483 -12.90 7.65 -9.65
N GLY A 484 -13.07 8.48 -8.61
CA GLY A 484 -12.59 8.21 -7.26
C GLY A 484 -13.73 8.17 -6.25
N TYR A 485 -13.60 7.32 -5.25
CA TYR A 485 -14.50 7.20 -4.12
C TYR A 485 -13.68 7.37 -2.84
N VAL A 486 -14.06 8.34 -2.00
CA VAL A 486 -13.32 8.65 -0.77
C VAL A 486 -14.30 8.65 0.39
N VAL A 487 -13.94 7.93 1.44
CA VAL A 487 -14.74 7.70 2.64
C VAL A 487 -14.01 8.37 3.79
N THR A 488 -14.66 9.29 4.52
CA THR A 488 -14.06 10.04 5.64
C THR A 488 -14.90 9.93 6.89
N PHE A 489 -14.30 9.77 8.07
CA PHE A 489 -15.11 9.53 9.27
C PHE A 489 -14.64 10.28 10.51
N ARG A 490 -15.63 10.74 11.28
CA ARG A 490 -15.51 11.14 12.69
C ARG A 490 -16.70 10.66 13.52
N GLN A 491 -17.92 10.75 12.98
CA GLN A 491 -19.18 10.28 13.61
C GLN A 491 -20.22 9.80 12.58
N THR A 492 -20.33 10.50 11.45
CA THR A 492 -21.10 10.11 10.25
C THR A 492 -20.17 10.25 9.06
N ASP A 493 -20.26 9.35 8.08
CA ASP A 493 -19.31 9.26 6.97
C ASP A 493 -19.95 9.73 5.67
N PRO A 494 -19.43 10.78 5.02
CA PRO A 494 -19.67 10.99 3.61
C PRO A 494 -18.81 10.06 2.73
N LEU A 495 -19.48 9.15 2.01
CA LEU A 495 -18.92 8.60 0.77
C LEU A 495 -18.94 9.70 -0.31
N TYR A 496 -17.78 10.28 -0.60
CA TYR A 496 -17.58 11.21 -1.71
C TYR A 496 -17.36 10.46 -3.03
N THR A 497 -17.98 10.96 -4.09
CA THR A 497 -17.73 10.54 -5.48
C THR A 497 -17.01 11.66 -6.23
N LEU A 498 -15.92 11.32 -6.91
CA LEU A 498 -15.04 12.25 -7.61
C LEU A 498 -14.99 11.92 -9.10
N ASP A 499 -15.17 12.93 -9.95
CA ASP A 499 -14.91 12.82 -11.39
C ASP A 499 -13.46 13.26 -11.64
N LEU A 500 -12.65 12.32 -12.10
CA LEU A 500 -11.21 12.45 -12.34
C LEU A 500 -10.85 12.22 -13.82
N ARG A 501 -11.84 12.22 -14.73
CA ARG A 501 -11.63 11.98 -16.16
C ARG A 501 -10.83 13.08 -16.84
N ASP A 502 -11.03 14.32 -16.40
CA ASP A 502 -10.17 15.45 -16.75
C ASP A 502 -9.10 15.62 -15.66
N PRO A 503 -7.85 15.21 -15.90
CA PRO A 503 -6.79 15.26 -14.89
C PRO A 503 -6.39 16.69 -14.53
N SER A 504 -6.80 17.71 -15.30
CA SER A 504 -6.55 19.12 -15.04
C SER A 504 -7.68 19.80 -14.25
N ALA A 505 -8.86 19.19 -14.21
CA ALA A 505 -10.04 19.72 -13.53
C ALA A 505 -10.81 18.63 -12.74
N PRO A 506 -10.14 17.91 -11.81
CA PRO A 506 -10.83 16.93 -10.99
C PRO A 506 -11.84 17.62 -10.05
N LYS A 507 -12.99 16.99 -9.81
CA LYS A 507 -14.09 17.60 -9.03
C LYS A 507 -14.86 16.60 -8.18
N VAL A 508 -15.37 17.07 -7.04
CA VAL A 508 -16.40 16.34 -6.28
C VAL A 508 -17.70 16.42 -7.06
N THR A 509 -18.35 15.26 -7.27
CA THR A 509 -19.61 15.17 -8.02
C THR A 509 -20.80 14.89 -7.11
N GLY A 510 -20.61 14.12 -6.04
CA GLY A 510 -21.65 13.79 -5.08
C GLY A 510 -21.10 13.42 -3.71
N GLU A 511 -22.01 13.34 -2.74
CA GLU A 511 -21.74 13.01 -1.35
C GLU A 511 -22.92 12.19 -0.81
N LEU A 512 -22.65 11.00 -0.26
CA LEU A 512 -23.64 10.17 0.42
C LEU A 512 -23.27 10.04 1.88
N LYS A 513 -24.09 10.64 2.77
CA LYS A 513 -23.93 10.47 4.22
C LYS A 513 -24.55 9.16 4.68
N ILE A 514 -23.75 8.35 5.36
CA ILE A 514 -24.19 7.12 6.04
C ILE A 514 -23.75 7.13 7.50
N THR A 515 -24.47 6.37 8.32
CA THR A 515 -24.00 6.00 9.65
C THR A 515 -22.92 4.92 9.52
N GLY A 516 -21.98 4.91 10.47
CA GLY A 516 -20.79 4.08 10.34
C GLY A 516 -19.83 4.55 9.25
N TYR A 517 -18.91 3.68 8.84
CA TYR A 517 -17.93 3.93 7.78
C TYR A 517 -17.64 2.65 6.98
N SER A 518 -17.14 2.80 5.76
CA SER A 518 -16.52 1.70 5.01
C SER A 518 -15.00 1.79 5.16
N ALA A 519 -14.36 0.76 5.69
CA ALA A 519 -12.90 0.66 5.75
C ALA A 519 -12.30 0.14 4.43
N TYR A 520 -13.09 -0.63 3.69
CA TYR A 520 -12.74 -1.18 2.39
C TYR A 520 -13.90 -1.02 1.40
N LEU A 521 -13.59 -0.58 0.18
CA LEU A 521 -14.52 -0.49 -0.96
C LEU A 521 -14.07 -1.41 -2.10
N HIS A 522 -14.97 -2.22 -2.63
CA HIS A 522 -14.73 -3.13 -3.76
C HIS A 522 -15.76 -2.92 -4.88
N PRO A 523 -15.34 -2.67 -6.14
CA PRO A 523 -16.25 -2.66 -7.27
C PRO A 523 -16.82 -4.05 -7.57
N VAL A 524 -18.12 -4.14 -7.82
CA VAL A 524 -18.83 -5.40 -8.13
C VAL A 524 -19.62 -5.30 -9.44
N GLY A 525 -18.98 -4.71 -10.44
CA GLY A 525 -19.52 -4.41 -11.75
C GLY A 525 -19.89 -2.93 -11.91
N ALA A 526 -20.27 -2.58 -13.14
CA ALA A 526 -20.51 -1.20 -13.55
C ALA A 526 -21.50 -0.48 -12.61
N GLY A 527 -21.04 0.65 -12.06
CA GLY A 527 -21.85 1.51 -11.19
C GLY A 527 -22.21 0.89 -9.84
N ARG A 528 -21.52 -0.16 -9.37
CA ARG A 528 -21.78 -0.78 -8.07
C ARG A 528 -20.52 -0.94 -7.23
N LEU A 529 -20.64 -0.66 -5.94
CA LEU A 529 -19.58 -0.85 -4.96
C LEU A 529 -20.11 -1.64 -3.75
N ILE A 530 -19.28 -2.52 -3.21
CA ILE A 530 -19.45 -3.09 -1.89
C ILE A 530 -18.54 -2.34 -0.92
N GLY A 531 -19.06 -1.95 0.24
CA GLY A 531 -18.28 -1.46 1.37
C GLY A 531 -18.26 -2.46 2.52
N ILE A 532 -17.08 -2.70 3.08
CA ILE A 532 -16.87 -3.43 4.34
C ILE A 532 -16.35 -2.45 5.37
N GLY A 533 -16.96 -2.42 6.55
CA GLY A 533 -16.54 -1.54 7.65
C GLY A 533 -17.42 -1.71 8.87
N GLN A 534 -17.67 -0.64 9.61
CA GLN A 534 -18.46 -0.68 10.85
C GLN A 534 -19.72 0.17 10.72
N GLU A 535 -20.85 -0.33 11.23
CA GLU A 535 -22.02 0.50 11.50
C GLU A 535 -21.80 1.30 12.81
N ALA A 536 -22.37 2.49 12.94
CA ALA A 536 -22.22 3.33 14.13
C ALA A 536 -23.52 4.05 14.52
N ASP A 537 -23.68 4.36 15.81
CA ASP A 537 -24.78 5.24 16.24
C ASP A 537 -24.53 6.71 15.88
N GLY A 538 -25.54 7.57 16.10
CA GLY A 538 -25.42 9.02 15.87
C GLY A 538 -24.39 9.74 16.75
N GLN A 539 -23.72 9.03 17.67
CA GLN A 539 -22.61 9.54 18.48
C GLN A 539 -21.25 9.03 17.98
N GLY A 540 -21.24 8.23 16.91
CA GLY A 540 -20.04 7.64 16.29
C GLY A 540 -19.56 6.35 16.95
N ARG A 541 -20.34 5.73 17.86
CA ARG A 541 -19.93 4.47 18.50
C ARG A 541 -20.22 3.30 17.58
N THR A 542 -19.19 2.51 17.28
CA THR A 542 -19.30 1.32 16.43
C THR A 542 -20.21 0.27 17.05
N GLN A 543 -21.08 -0.33 16.23
CA GLN A 543 -22.07 -1.32 16.64
C GLN A 543 -21.78 -2.72 16.06
N GLY A 544 -20.81 -2.84 15.16
CA GLY A 544 -20.37 -4.09 14.54
C GLY A 544 -20.22 -3.97 13.02
N CYS A 545 -19.59 -5.01 12.45
CA CYS A 545 -19.26 -5.13 11.04
C CYS A 545 -20.48 -4.95 10.14
N GLN A 546 -20.30 -4.18 9.08
CA GLN A 546 -21.31 -3.88 8.08
C GLN A 546 -20.79 -4.17 6.68
N VAL A 547 -21.61 -4.86 5.89
CA VAL A 547 -21.49 -4.97 4.43
C VAL A 547 -22.54 -4.08 3.81
N SER A 548 -22.14 -3.10 3.00
CA SER A 548 -23.04 -2.19 2.27
C SER A 548 -22.91 -2.42 0.77
N LEU A 549 -24.01 -2.33 0.03
CA LEU A 549 -24.02 -2.29 -1.43
C LEU A 549 -24.49 -0.89 -1.87
N PHE A 550 -23.70 -0.24 -2.72
CA PHE A 550 -23.94 1.10 -3.23
C PHE A 550 -24.21 1.08 -4.73
N ASP A 551 -25.16 1.91 -5.15
CA ASP A 551 -25.32 2.34 -6.54
C ASP A 551 -24.59 3.68 -6.72
N VAL A 552 -23.61 3.66 -7.61
CA VAL A 552 -22.76 4.80 -7.99
C VAL A 552 -22.78 5.01 -9.51
N SER A 553 -23.83 4.54 -10.20
CA SER A 553 -24.01 4.75 -11.63
C SER A 553 -24.20 6.24 -12.00
N ASP A 554 -24.89 6.99 -11.14
CA ASP A 554 -24.92 8.45 -11.15
C ASP A 554 -24.02 8.99 -10.03
N LEU A 555 -22.84 9.49 -10.41
CA LEU A 555 -21.88 10.04 -9.45
C LEU A 555 -22.43 11.24 -8.68
N SER A 556 -23.45 11.94 -9.18
CA SER A 556 -24.04 13.08 -8.47
C SER A 556 -25.04 12.67 -7.40
N GLN A 557 -25.54 11.44 -7.45
CA GLN A 557 -26.56 10.89 -6.55
C GLN A 557 -26.21 9.45 -6.11
N PRO A 558 -25.04 9.22 -5.47
CA PRO A 558 -24.71 7.90 -4.93
C PRO A 558 -25.73 7.48 -3.87
N THR A 559 -26.13 6.20 -3.87
CA THR A 559 -27.10 5.68 -2.88
C THR A 559 -26.68 4.32 -2.31
N ARG A 560 -26.95 4.08 -1.02
CA ARG A 560 -26.83 2.75 -0.41
C ARG A 560 -28.12 1.98 -0.69
N ILE A 561 -28.02 0.92 -1.49
CA ILE A 561 -29.19 0.16 -1.98
C ILE A 561 -29.46 -1.11 -1.18
N ALA A 562 -28.46 -1.64 -0.45
CA ALA A 562 -28.62 -2.72 0.51
C ALA A 562 -27.56 -2.65 1.61
N GLN A 563 -27.84 -3.30 2.75
CA GLN A 563 -26.89 -3.46 3.85
C GLN A 563 -27.12 -4.78 4.58
N HIS A 564 -26.06 -5.32 5.17
CA HIS A 564 -26.09 -6.45 6.09
C HIS A 564 -25.21 -6.11 7.31
N HIS A 565 -25.82 -6.06 8.49
CA HIS A 565 -25.16 -5.65 9.74
C HIS A 565 -25.00 -6.84 10.68
N VAL A 566 -23.77 -7.10 11.10
CA VAL A 566 -23.42 -8.11 12.10
C VAL A 566 -23.02 -7.40 13.39
N ARG A 567 -23.94 -7.41 14.37
CA ARG A 567 -23.71 -6.75 15.66
C ARG A 567 -22.51 -7.34 16.39
N TYR A 568 -21.70 -6.47 16.99
CA TYR A 568 -20.46 -6.84 17.68
C TYR A 568 -19.48 -7.65 16.81
N GLY A 569 -19.63 -7.55 15.49
CA GLY A 569 -18.77 -8.19 14.52
C GLY A 569 -17.59 -7.30 14.12
N HIS A 570 -16.53 -7.93 13.68
CA HIS A 570 -15.37 -7.32 13.07
C HIS A 570 -14.89 -8.23 11.93
N SER A 571 -14.37 -7.66 10.85
CA SER A 571 -13.78 -8.42 9.75
C SER A 571 -12.31 -8.10 9.57
N GLU A 572 -11.51 -9.13 9.32
CA GLU A 572 -10.13 -8.91 8.85
C GLU A 572 -10.12 -8.11 7.54
N ALA A 573 -11.14 -8.21 6.70
CA ALA A 573 -11.25 -7.43 5.45
C ALA A 573 -11.38 -5.91 5.67
N GLU A 574 -11.62 -5.45 6.91
CA GLU A 574 -11.55 -4.03 7.24
C GLU A 574 -10.10 -3.52 7.21
N PHE A 575 -9.13 -4.42 7.46
CA PHE A 575 -7.71 -4.07 7.54
C PHE A 575 -6.78 -4.85 6.63
N ASP A 576 -7.24 -5.95 6.05
CA ASP A 576 -6.51 -6.71 5.05
C ASP A 576 -7.51 -7.31 4.06
N PRO A 577 -7.82 -6.59 2.97
CA PRO A 577 -8.65 -7.10 1.90
C PRO A 577 -8.16 -8.29 1.11
N HIS A 578 -6.98 -8.86 1.36
CA HIS A 578 -6.74 -10.23 0.91
C HIS A 578 -7.73 -11.22 1.57
N ALA A 579 -8.31 -10.85 2.72
CA ALA A 579 -9.37 -11.59 3.39
C ALA A 579 -10.74 -11.55 2.68
N PHE A 580 -10.97 -10.56 1.81
CA PHE A 580 -12.23 -10.42 1.07
C PHE A 580 -12.23 -11.26 -0.20
N LEU A 581 -13.33 -11.96 -0.45
CA LEU A 581 -13.57 -12.67 -1.71
C LEU A 581 -14.91 -12.24 -2.32
N TYR A 582 -14.89 -11.76 -3.55
CA TYR A 582 -16.08 -11.67 -4.39
C TYR A 582 -15.90 -12.59 -5.61
N TRP A 583 -16.86 -13.48 -5.82
CA TRP A 583 -16.91 -14.41 -6.94
C TRP A 583 -18.05 -14.02 -7.90
N PRO A 584 -17.74 -13.29 -8.99
CA PRO A 584 -18.77 -12.71 -9.87
C PRO A 584 -19.68 -13.75 -10.51
N ALA A 585 -19.15 -14.92 -10.86
CA ALA A 585 -19.89 -15.95 -11.60
C ALA A 585 -21.16 -16.43 -10.88
N THR A 586 -21.23 -16.31 -9.56
CA THR A 586 -22.42 -16.64 -8.76
C THR A 586 -22.85 -15.49 -7.83
N GLY A 587 -22.27 -14.30 -8.00
CA GLY A 587 -22.46 -13.15 -7.11
C GLY A 587 -22.16 -13.46 -5.64
N THR A 588 -21.22 -14.37 -5.35
CA THR A 588 -20.92 -14.78 -3.98
C THR A 588 -19.90 -13.85 -3.35
N LEU A 589 -20.24 -13.25 -2.23
CA LEU A 589 -19.34 -12.50 -1.38
C LEU A 589 -19.02 -13.34 -0.14
N VAL A 590 -17.75 -13.46 0.22
CA VAL A 590 -17.29 -14.12 1.44
C VAL A 590 -16.44 -13.16 2.27
N VAL A 591 -16.81 -13.00 3.54
CA VAL A 591 -16.17 -12.08 4.48
C VAL A 591 -15.87 -12.82 5.79
N PRO A 592 -14.61 -12.97 6.20
CA PRO A 592 -14.28 -13.55 7.51
C PRO A 592 -14.73 -12.60 8.61
N LEU A 593 -15.35 -13.15 9.65
CA LEU A 593 -15.93 -12.43 10.77
C LEU A 593 -15.43 -13.00 12.09
N THR A 594 -15.13 -12.10 13.00
CA THR A 594 -14.99 -12.33 14.43
C THR A 594 -16.13 -11.60 15.12
N THR A 595 -16.84 -12.27 16.01
CA THR A 595 -18.01 -11.73 16.73
C THR A 595 -17.77 -11.83 18.22
N TYR A 596 -18.01 -10.73 18.94
CA TYR A 596 -17.79 -10.64 20.38
C TYR A 596 -19.11 -10.75 21.15
N GLN A 597 -19.06 -11.43 22.30
CA GLN A 597 -20.22 -11.56 23.17
C GLN A 597 -20.31 -10.37 24.15
N PRO A 598 -21.46 -9.69 24.27
CA PRO A 598 -21.59 -8.51 25.14
C PRO A 598 -21.32 -8.75 26.63
N GLN A 599 -21.47 -9.99 27.11
CA GLN A 599 -21.35 -10.35 28.53
C GLN A 599 -19.96 -10.90 28.89
N GLY A 600 -19.00 -10.86 27.96
CA GLY A 600 -17.71 -11.54 28.09
C GLY A 600 -17.85 -13.03 27.75
N GLY A 601 -16.99 -13.51 26.86
CA GLY A 601 -16.99 -14.87 26.33
C GLY A 601 -15.97 -15.00 25.22
N ALA A 602 -15.64 -16.23 24.82
CA ALA A 602 -14.77 -16.44 23.67
C ALA A 602 -15.43 -15.87 22.40
N PRO A 603 -14.70 -15.14 21.54
CA PRO A 603 -15.27 -14.65 20.30
C PRO A 603 -15.69 -15.82 19.41
N GLY A 604 -16.85 -15.69 18.77
CA GLY A 604 -17.28 -16.59 17.69
C GLY A 604 -16.61 -16.20 16.38
N GLY A 605 -16.23 -17.17 15.56
CA GLY A 605 -15.54 -16.91 14.28
C GLY A 605 -16.18 -17.70 13.13
N GLY A 606 -16.22 -17.11 11.94
CA GLY A 606 -16.70 -17.78 10.73
C GLY A 606 -16.59 -16.89 9.50
N ALA A 607 -16.79 -17.46 8.32
CA ALA A 607 -16.86 -16.74 7.07
C ALA A 607 -18.33 -16.55 6.66
N LEU A 608 -18.80 -15.30 6.69
CA LEU A 608 -20.14 -14.93 6.22
C LEU A 608 -20.18 -15.03 4.70
N VAL A 609 -21.16 -15.77 4.20
CA VAL A 609 -21.42 -15.91 2.76
C VAL A 609 -22.68 -15.17 2.39
N LEU A 610 -22.55 -14.15 1.54
CA LEU A 610 -23.64 -13.35 1.00
C LEU A 610 -23.81 -13.60 -0.51
N ARG A 611 -25.04 -13.53 -0.99
CA ARG A 611 -25.38 -13.41 -2.42
C ARG A 611 -25.69 -11.95 -2.71
N VAL A 612 -24.89 -11.38 -3.61
CA VAL A 612 -25.05 -10.02 -4.10
C VAL A 612 -26.04 -10.04 -5.26
N GLY A 613 -27.25 -9.58 -5.00
CA GLY A 613 -28.27 -9.35 -6.02
C GLY A 613 -28.21 -7.91 -6.56
N ASP A 614 -29.18 -7.54 -7.41
CA ASP A 614 -29.20 -6.20 -8.00
C ASP A 614 -29.38 -5.09 -6.98
N ARG A 615 -30.18 -5.32 -5.94
CA ARG A 615 -30.48 -4.38 -4.85
C ARG A 615 -30.60 -5.09 -3.50
N SER A 616 -29.91 -6.21 -3.32
CA SER A 616 -30.01 -7.03 -2.12
C SER A 616 -28.68 -7.69 -1.76
N LEU A 617 -28.48 -7.90 -0.47
CA LEU A 617 -27.44 -8.74 0.11
C LEU A 617 -28.14 -9.86 0.88
N ALA A 618 -28.26 -11.04 0.26
CA ALA A 618 -28.95 -12.17 0.87
C ALA A 618 -27.94 -13.09 1.58
N GLU A 619 -28.14 -13.35 2.86
CA GLU A 619 -27.32 -14.33 3.60
C GLU A 619 -27.57 -15.74 3.08
N ALA A 620 -26.51 -16.37 2.57
CA ALA A 620 -26.52 -17.78 2.22
C ALA A 620 -26.18 -18.66 3.43
N GLY A 621 -25.31 -18.16 4.31
CA GLY A 621 -24.98 -18.80 5.59
C GLY A 621 -23.61 -18.40 6.14
N LEU A 622 -23.19 -19.09 7.19
CA LEU A 622 -21.90 -18.91 7.86
C LEU A 622 -21.11 -20.22 7.80
N VAL A 623 -19.86 -20.15 7.34
CA VAL A 623 -18.93 -21.29 7.39
C VAL A 623 -18.03 -21.13 8.60
N ASP A 624 -18.03 -22.08 9.53
CA ASP A 624 -17.12 -22.09 10.68
C ASP A 624 -16.05 -23.18 10.58
N HIS A 625 -15.01 -23.04 11.41
CA HIS A 625 -13.90 -23.98 11.54
C HIS A 625 -13.87 -24.60 12.96
N ALA A 626 -15.01 -24.79 13.62
CA ALA A 626 -15.06 -25.32 14.99
C ALA A 626 -14.43 -26.72 15.08
N GLU A 627 -14.60 -27.56 14.05
CA GLU A 627 -13.98 -28.90 13.96
C GLU A 627 -12.46 -28.88 13.70
N LEU A 628 -11.91 -27.73 13.30
CA LEU A 628 -10.51 -27.47 13.00
C LEU A 628 -9.83 -26.63 14.09
N ALA A 629 -10.60 -26.08 15.03
CA ALA A 629 -10.08 -25.28 16.11
C ALA A 629 -9.28 -26.13 17.11
N SER A 630 -8.15 -25.59 17.55
CA SER A 630 -7.40 -26.06 18.71
C SER A 630 -7.25 -24.91 19.72
N PRO A 631 -6.89 -25.18 20.98
CA PRO A 631 -6.58 -24.12 21.95
C PRO A 631 -5.53 -23.12 21.45
N GLU A 632 -4.63 -23.56 20.56
CA GLU A 632 -3.58 -22.72 19.99
C GLU A 632 -4.01 -21.92 18.75
N THR A 633 -5.01 -22.38 17.99
CA THR A 633 -5.35 -21.82 16.66
C THR A 633 -6.72 -21.15 16.61
N GLY A 634 -7.61 -21.45 17.57
CA GLY A 634 -8.93 -20.81 17.70
C GLY A 634 -9.92 -21.04 16.54
N GLY A 635 -9.50 -21.66 15.43
CA GLY A 635 -10.33 -21.86 14.24
C GLY A 635 -10.68 -20.57 13.49
N MET A 636 -9.93 -19.48 13.68
CA MET A 636 -10.26 -18.19 13.04
C MET A 636 -9.97 -18.23 11.53
N ILE A 637 -11.03 -18.11 10.73
CA ILE A 637 -10.91 -18.09 9.28
C ILE A 637 -10.33 -16.74 8.86
N ARG A 638 -9.26 -16.78 8.08
CA ARG A 638 -8.54 -15.58 7.60
C ARG A 638 -8.65 -15.36 6.10
N ARG A 639 -8.82 -16.44 5.33
CA ARG A 639 -8.93 -16.37 3.87
C ARG A 639 -10.02 -17.27 3.35
N SER A 640 -10.49 -16.90 2.18
CA SER A 640 -11.36 -17.75 1.38
C SER A 640 -10.96 -17.69 -0.09
N LEU A 641 -11.15 -18.79 -0.81
CA LEU A 641 -10.88 -18.89 -2.25
C LEU A 641 -11.84 -19.89 -2.89
N VAL A 642 -12.02 -19.80 -4.20
CA VAL A 642 -12.83 -20.72 -4.99
C VAL A 642 -11.93 -21.58 -5.87
N VAL A 643 -12.18 -22.90 -5.89
CA VAL A 643 -11.65 -23.82 -6.89
C VAL A 643 -12.81 -24.60 -7.49
N GLY A 644 -13.13 -24.33 -8.75
CA GLY A 644 -14.32 -24.86 -9.41
C GLY A 644 -15.61 -24.45 -8.71
N SER A 645 -16.39 -25.42 -8.25
CA SER A 645 -17.64 -25.19 -7.51
C SER A 645 -17.47 -25.26 -5.98
N VAL A 646 -16.23 -25.22 -5.49
CA VAL A 646 -15.91 -25.41 -4.07
C VAL A 646 -15.36 -24.10 -3.49
N LEU A 647 -16.01 -23.63 -2.43
CA LEU A 647 -15.48 -22.61 -1.53
C LEU A 647 -14.51 -23.27 -0.55
N TRP A 648 -13.28 -22.77 -0.52
CA TRP A 648 -12.27 -23.13 0.46
C TRP A 648 -12.11 -22.00 1.46
N THR A 649 -12.22 -22.31 2.75
CA THR A 649 -11.90 -21.38 3.84
C THR A 649 -10.63 -21.85 4.56
N VAL A 650 -9.78 -20.92 4.97
CA VAL A 650 -8.45 -21.20 5.52
C VAL A 650 -8.31 -20.57 6.91
N SER A 651 -7.89 -21.36 7.88
CA SER A 651 -7.45 -20.93 9.22
C SER A 651 -6.11 -21.59 9.57
N ASP A 652 -5.50 -21.16 10.68
CA ASP A 652 -4.28 -21.81 11.20
C ASP A 652 -4.48 -23.29 11.56
N GLY A 653 -5.72 -23.70 11.85
CA GLY A 653 -6.04 -25.10 12.17
C GLY A 653 -6.31 -26.00 10.96
N GLY A 654 -6.60 -25.42 9.79
CA GLY A 654 -7.06 -26.23 8.67
C GLY A 654 -7.65 -25.46 7.48
N LEU A 655 -7.95 -26.23 6.44
CA LEU A 655 -8.80 -25.80 5.34
C LEU A 655 -10.12 -26.57 5.37
N LYS A 656 -11.23 -25.90 5.07
CA LYS A 656 -12.55 -26.52 4.90
C LYS A 656 -13.04 -26.31 3.48
N ALA A 657 -13.46 -27.40 2.84
CA ALA A 657 -14.06 -27.42 1.52
C ALA A 657 -15.58 -27.45 1.67
N THR A 658 -16.25 -26.50 1.04
CA THR A 658 -17.70 -26.31 1.13
C THR A 658 -18.27 -26.14 -0.27
N ASP A 659 -19.41 -26.76 -0.57
CA ASP A 659 -20.08 -26.56 -1.85
C ASP A 659 -20.51 -25.09 -1.96
N LEU A 660 -20.08 -24.42 -3.03
CA LEU A 660 -20.26 -22.97 -3.18
C LEU A 660 -21.74 -22.54 -3.21
N ASN A 661 -22.65 -23.44 -3.59
CA ASN A 661 -24.08 -23.14 -3.73
C ASN A 661 -24.89 -23.49 -2.48
N SER A 662 -24.81 -24.75 -2.04
CA SER A 662 -25.57 -25.28 -0.91
C SER A 662 -24.94 -25.01 0.45
N LEU A 663 -23.66 -24.61 0.48
CA LEU A 663 -22.83 -24.52 1.67
C LEU A 663 -22.68 -25.85 2.44
N ALA A 664 -22.95 -26.98 1.79
CA ALA A 664 -22.70 -28.28 2.37
C ALA A 664 -21.19 -28.54 2.51
N THR A 665 -20.75 -28.97 3.70
CA THR A 665 -19.36 -29.38 3.92
C THR A 665 -19.02 -30.58 3.04
N LEU A 666 -17.95 -30.44 2.24
CA LEU A 666 -17.45 -31.46 1.33
C LEU A 666 -16.22 -32.19 1.90
N GLY A 667 -15.51 -31.58 2.85
CA GLY A 667 -14.38 -32.18 3.54
C GLY A 667 -13.53 -31.14 4.27
N THR A 668 -12.57 -31.62 5.06
CA THR A 668 -11.61 -30.78 5.77
C THR A 668 -10.20 -31.34 5.64
N VAL A 669 -9.22 -30.44 5.70
CA VAL A 669 -7.79 -30.76 5.71
C VAL A 669 -7.19 -30.10 6.94
N ARG A 670 -6.79 -30.90 7.92
CA ARG A 670 -6.10 -30.41 9.13
C ARG A 670 -4.64 -30.11 8.81
N LEU A 671 -4.13 -29.01 9.37
CA LEU A 671 -2.77 -28.51 9.13
C LEU A 671 -1.79 -28.84 10.25
#